data_AF-K9TP48-F1
#
_entry.id   AF-K9TP48-F1
#
_cell.length_a   1.000
_cell.length_b   1.000
_cell.length_c   1.000
_cell.angle_alpha   90.00
_cell.angle_beta   90.00
_cell.angle_gamma   90.00
#
_symmetry.space_group_name_H-M   'P 1'
#
loop_
_entity.id
_entity.type
_entity.pdbx_description
1 polymer ?
#
loop_
_entity_poly.entity_id
_entity_poly.type
_entity_poly.pdbx_seq_one_letter_code
_entity_poly.pdbx_strand_id
1 'polypeptide(L)'
;MLKNLLGDPNARKLKKYQPTVVDINLLEEEIQALDDEQLTAKTAEFKELLSKAKTIAQEKEILDDILPEAFAVVREAARRVLGMRHFDVQLLGGTILHEGQIAEMKTGEGKTLVSTLPAYLNALNGKGVHAVTVNDYLARRDAEWMGQVHRFLGLSVGLIQQGMSPTERKKNYACDITYCTNSELGFDYLRDNMATSMAEVVQRPFNYCIIDEVDSVLVDEARTPLIISGQIERPTEKYTRATEIAMALNAEEHYEVDEKARNILLTDEGFAQAEELLGVTDLYDPADPWAHYIFNAIKAKELFIKDVNYIVRQDEVVIVDEFTGRVMPGRRWSDGLHQAIEAKERVEIQPETQTLATITYQNFFLLYPKLAGMTGTAKTEEAEFERIYNLQVTVIPTNRSLQRRDMSDVVYKSEEGKWKSIAQECAEMHQEGRPVLVGTTSVEKSEVLSRLLNQLEVPHNLLNAKPENVERESEIVAQAGRKGAVTIATNMAGRGTDIILGGNAEYMARLKVREYLLPRIVRPEEEGDINAPKVAGLDTRNKPEGFAATSEKKVKTWKVSPQIFPTQLSRETEQQLKEAVEFAVQQYGERKLAELEAEDKVAVASEKAPTEDPAIQKLRDIYNRIREEYETFTSSEHQEVIQLGGLHVIGTERHESRRIDNQLRGRAGRQGDPGSTKFFLSLQDNLLRIFGGQRVESMMNMFRVEEDMPIESKMLTRSLEGAQKKVETYYYDIRKQVFEYDEVMNNQRRAIYAERRRVLEGLDLKEQVIKYAEQTMDDIVEAYVNPDLPSEEWQLDQMVDKVKEFVYLLADLEPSQLEDLSIDEIKTFLQEQIRIAYDLKEAQVDRIQPGLMRQAERFFILQQIDTLWREHLQQMDALRESVGLRSYGQKDPLLEYKSEGYELFLDMMTAIRRNVVYSLFQFQPQMQQAQAAVAER
;
A
#
# COMPACT_ATOMS: atom_id res chain seq x y z
N MET A 1 -0.57 -12.88 -39.69
CA MET A 1 -0.64 -14.23 -40.29
C MET A 1 -0.81 -15.34 -39.25
N LEU A 2 0.02 -15.44 -38.20
CA LEU A 2 -0.13 -16.47 -37.14
C LEU A 2 -1.48 -16.46 -36.39
N LYS A 3 -2.04 -15.27 -36.05
CA LYS A 3 -3.40 -15.14 -35.48
C LYS A 3 -4.52 -15.67 -36.37
N ASN A 4 -4.36 -15.62 -37.70
CA ASN A 4 -5.37 -16.11 -38.63
C ASN A 4 -5.24 -17.62 -38.87
N LEU A 5 -4.07 -18.21 -38.60
CA LEU A 5 -3.80 -19.65 -38.77
C LEU A 5 -4.08 -20.45 -37.50
N LEU A 6 -3.80 -19.87 -36.32
CA LEU A 6 -3.97 -20.50 -35.00
C LEU A 6 -5.13 -19.89 -34.18
N GLY A 7 -5.89 -18.95 -34.73
CA GLY A 7 -6.91 -18.19 -33.98
C GLY A 7 -6.30 -17.24 -32.94
N ASP A 8 -7.14 -16.42 -32.30
CA ASP A 8 -6.72 -15.53 -31.23
C ASP A 8 -6.59 -16.31 -29.90
N PRO A 9 -5.40 -16.37 -29.26
CA PRO A 9 -5.20 -17.11 -28.01
C PRO A 9 -6.14 -16.69 -26.90
N ASN A 10 -6.46 -15.38 -26.83
CA ASN A 10 -7.41 -14.85 -25.87
C ASN A 10 -8.83 -15.39 -26.12
N ALA A 11 -9.32 -15.39 -27.36
CA ALA A 11 -10.62 -15.96 -27.69
C ALA A 11 -10.72 -17.46 -27.34
N ARG A 12 -9.63 -18.22 -27.47
CA ARG A 12 -9.58 -19.63 -27.02
C ARG A 12 -9.69 -19.75 -25.50
N LYS A 13 -8.99 -18.90 -24.74
CA LYS A 13 -9.11 -18.84 -23.27
C LYS A 13 -10.56 -18.56 -22.86
N LEU A 14 -11.19 -17.54 -23.44
CA LEU A 14 -12.58 -17.18 -23.12
C LEU A 14 -13.58 -18.30 -23.45
N LYS A 15 -13.37 -19.03 -24.57
CA LYS A 15 -14.23 -20.14 -24.97
C LYS A 15 -14.28 -21.27 -23.93
N LYS A 16 -13.25 -21.43 -23.10
CA LYS A 16 -13.22 -22.39 -21.99
C LYS A 16 -14.30 -22.09 -20.94
N TYR A 17 -14.56 -20.80 -20.69
CA TYR A 17 -15.47 -20.33 -19.63
C TYR A 17 -16.88 -20.01 -20.14
N GLN A 18 -17.08 -19.98 -21.45
CA GLN A 18 -18.38 -19.74 -22.05
C GLN A 18 -19.48 -20.71 -21.60
N PRO A 19 -19.23 -22.04 -21.44
CA PRO A 19 -20.24 -22.97 -20.94
C PRO A 19 -20.78 -22.56 -19.56
N THR A 20 -19.91 -22.16 -18.64
CA THR A 20 -20.28 -21.68 -17.30
C THR A 20 -21.22 -20.48 -17.37
N VAL A 21 -20.97 -19.53 -18.28
CA VAL A 21 -21.86 -18.37 -18.48
C VAL A 21 -23.25 -18.81 -19.00
N VAL A 22 -23.30 -19.81 -19.88
CA VAL A 22 -24.56 -20.39 -20.35
C VAL A 22 -25.32 -21.04 -19.20
N ASP A 23 -24.64 -21.82 -18.36
CA ASP A 23 -25.26 -22.47 -17.20
C ASP A 23 -25.83 -21.45 -16.20
N ILE A 24 -25.08 -20.38 -15.91
CA ILE A 24 -25.57 -19.27 -15.06
C ILE A 24 -26.83 -18.63 -15.66
N ASN A 25 -26.85 -18.42 -16.98
CA ASN A 25 -28.00 -17.84 -17.67
C ASN A 25 -29.23 -18.78 -17.64
N LEU A 26 -29.04 -20.10 -17.70
CA LEU A 26 -30.13 -21.07 -17.63
C LEU A 26 -30.79 -21.09 -16.25
N LEU A 27 -30.03 -20.85 -15.18
CA LEU A 27 -30.53 -20.79 -13.81
C LEU A 27 -31.26 -19.48 -13.48
N GLU A 28 -31.21 -18.47 -14.35
CA GLU A 28 -31.75 -17.13 -14.07
C GLU A 28 -33.26 -17.15 -13.78
N GLU A 29 -34.05 -17.90 -14.57
CA GLU A 29 -35.51 -17.98 -14.37
C GLU A 29 -35.88 -18.66 -13.05
N GLU A 30 -35.15 -19.70 -12.66
CA GLU A 30 -35.38 -20.44 -11.41
C GLU A 30 -35.01 -19.60 -10.19
N ILE A 31 -33.84 -18.94 -10.21
CA ILE A 31 -33.37 -18.08 -9.12
C ILE A 31 -34.22 -16.81 -8.99
N GLN A 32 -34.69 -16.24 -10.11
CA GLN A 32 -35.58 -15.08 -10.11
C GLN A 32 -36.91 -15.37 -9.39
N ALA A 33 -37.40 -16.61 -9.42
CA ALA A 33 -38.66 -17.00 -8.79
C ALA A 33 -38.58 -17.11 -7.25
N LEU A 34 -37.37 -17.16 -6.68
CA LEU A 34 -37.16 -17.24 -5.23
C LEU A 34 -37.56 -15.94 -4.54
N ASP A 35 -38.16 -16.02 -3.35
CA ASP A 35 -38.30 -14.85 -2.48
C ASP A 35 -36.96 -14.47 -1.81
N ASP A 36 -36.94 -13.35 -1.08
CA ASP A 36 -35.70 -12.85 -0.47
C ASP A 36 -35.17 -13.78 0.63
N GLU A 37 -36.05 -14.47 1.36
CA GLU A 37 -35.67 -15.41 2.43
C GLU A 37 -35.05 -16.68 1.83
N GLN A 38 -35.67 -17.21 0.76
CA GLN A 38 -35.16 -18.34 -0.01
C GLN A 38 -33.81 -18.03 -0.68
N LEU A 39 -33.66 -16.83 -1.25
CA LEU A 39 -32.42 -16.41 -1.89
C LEU A 39 -31.28 -16.27 -0.85
N THR A 40 -31.60 -15.79 0.35
CA THR A 40 -30.64 -15.73 1.47
C THR A 40 -30.29 -17.13 1.99
N ALA A 41 -31.28 -18.04 2.04
CA ALA A 41 -31.10 -19.42 2.50
C ALA A 41 -30.12 -20.23 1.63
N LYS A 42 -29.94 -19.85 0.36
CA LYS A 42 -28.93 -20.46 -0.54
C LYS A 42 -27.52 -20.37 0.02
N THR A 43 -27.18 -19.30 0.74
CA THR A 43 -25.87 -19.18 1.39
C THR A 43 -25.64 -20.28 2.43
N ALA A 44 -26.66 -20.62 3.23
CA ALA A 44 -26.57 -21.69 4.22
C ALA A 44 -26.44 -23.07 3.54
N GLU A 45 -27.19 -23.30 2.46
CA GLU A 45 -27.11 -24.51 1.63
C GLU A 45 -25.69 -24.73 1.08
N PHE A 46 -25.09 -23.69 0.47
CA PHE A 46 -23.72 -23.79 -0.05
C PHE A 46 -22.68 -23.99 1.04
N LYS A 47 -22.81 -23.31 2.19
CA LYS A 47 -21.92 -23.52 3.35
C LYS A 47 -22.02 -24.95 3.89
N GLU A 48 -23.21 -25.54 3.92
CA GLU A 48 -23.40 -26.94 4.31
C GLU A 48 -22.71 -27.90 3.33
N LEU A 49 -22.83 -27.66 2.02
CA LEU A 49 -22.12 -28.46 1.00
C LEU A 49 -20.60 -28.40 1.19
N LEU A 50 -20.05 -27.20 1.39
CA LEU A 50 -18.61 -27.01 1.61
C LEU A 50 -18.11 -27.63 2.91
N SER A 51 -18.95 -27.69 3.96
CA SER A 51 -18.59 -28.34 5.23
C SER A 51 -18.29 -29.84 5.09
N LYS A 52 -18.73 -30.47 3.99
CA LYS A 52 -18.46 -31.88 3.69
C LYS A 52 -17.06 -32.11 3.11
N ALA A 53 -16.37 -31.06 2.65
CA ALA A 53 -15.01 -31.15 2.13
C ALA A 53 -14.02 -31.49 3.24
N LYS A 54 -13.18 -32.52 3.01
CA LYS A 54 -12.11 -32.92 3.95
C LYS A 54 -10.72 -32.51 3.46
N THR A 55 -10.58 -32.20 2.18
CA THR A 55 -9.32 -31.80 1.57
C THR A 55 -9.50 -30.54 0.73
N ILE A 56 -8.41 -29.79 0.51
CA ILE A 56 -8.41 -28.58 -0.32
C ILE A 56 -8.86 -28.90 -1.77
N ALA A 57 -8.53 -30.08 -2.28
CA ALA A 57 -8.96 -30.51 -3.62
C ALA A 57 -10.47 -30.71 -3.71
N GLN A 58 -11.09 -31.32 -2.69
CA GLN A 58 -12.55 -31.48 -2.61
C GLN A 58 -13.26 -30.15 -2.42
N GLU A 59 -12.70 -29.26 -1.60
CA GLU A 59 -13.23 -27.89 -1.44
C GLU A 59 -13.25 -27.17 -2.80
N LYS A 60 -12.18 -27.29 -3.59
CA LYS A 60 -12.13 -26.72 -4.94
C LYS A 60 -13.18 -27.33 -5.87
N GLU A 61 -13.30 -28.66 -5.91
CA GLU A 61 -14.29 -29.34 -6.75
C GLU A 61 -15.72 -28.88 -6.42
N ILE A 62 -16.07 -28.80 -5.14
CA ILE A 62 -17.38 -28.29 -4.70
C ILE A 62 -17.56 -26.82 -5.10
N LEU A 63 -16.54 -25.97 -4.93
CA LEU A 63 -16.62 -24.57 -5.35
C LEU A 63 -16.85 -24.43 -6.86
N ASP A 64 -16.18 -25.24 -7.67
CA ASP A 64 -16.34 -25.27 -9.12
C ASP A 64 -17.76 -25.74 -9.53
N ASP A 65 -18.31 -26.74 -8.82
CA ASP A 65 -19.64 -27.28 -9.06
C ASP A 65 -20.76 -26.29 -8.69
N ILE A 66 -20.65 -25.59 -7.55
CA ILE A 66 -21.66 -24.61 -7.12
C ILE A 66 -21.52 -23.26 -7.83
N LEU A 67 -20.41 -23.01 -8.56
CA LEU A 67 -20.10 -21.71 -9.16
C LEU A 67 -21.25 -21.16 -10.01
N PRO A 68 -21.88 -21.93 -10.94
CA PRO A 68 -22.97 -21.40 -11.76
C PRO A 68 -24.17 -20.93 -10.94
N GLU A 69 -24.57 -21.72 -9.94
CA GLU A 69 -25.72 -21.40 -9.08
C GLU A 69 -25.40 -20.23 -8.15
N ALA A 70 -24.22 -20.23 -7.52
CA ALA A 70 -23.75 -19.13 -6.67
C ALA A 70 -23.68 -17.81 -7.45
N PHE A 71 -23.21 -17.81 -8.69
CA PHE A 71 -23.17 -16.61 -9.53
C PHE A 71 -24.57 -16.14 -9.94
N ALA A 72 -25.49 -17.06 -10.22
CA ALA A 72 -26.89 -16.71 -10.47
C ALA A 72 -27.55 -16.07 -9.24
N VAL A 73 -27.31 -16.60 -8.04
CA VAL A 73 -27.78 -16.03 -6.76
C VAL A 73 -27.24 -14.61 -6.55
N VAL A 74 -25.93 -14.39 -6.74
CA VAL A 74 -25.31 -13.07 -6.59
C VAL A 74 -25.82 -12.08 -7.64
N ARG A 75 -26.01 -12.54 -8.89
CA ARG A 75 -26.60 -11.70 -9.95
C ARG A 75 -28.00 -11.24 -9.58
N GLU A 76 -28.83 -12.15 -9.08
CA GLU A 76 -30.20 -11.81 -8.67
C GLU A 76 -30.21 -10.88 -7.46
N ALA A 77 -29.36 -11.12 -6.48
CA ALA A 77 -29.19 -10.23 -5.33
C ALA A 77 -28.75 -8.82 -5.78
N ALA A 78 -27.78 -8.71 -6.69
CA ALA A 78 -27.37 -7.42 -7.24
C ALA A 78 -28.50 -6.73 -8.02
N ARG A 79 -29.33 -7.48 -8.74
CA ARG A 79 -30.51 -6.94 -9.43
C ARG A 79 -31.53 -6.38 -8.44
N ARG A 80 -31.83 -7.09 -7.34
CA ARG A 80 -32.78 -6.64 -6.32
C ARG A 80 -32.26 -5.45 -5.52
N VAL A 81 -31.01 -5.54 -5.07
CA VAL A 81 -30.42 -4.59 -4.11
C VAL A 81 -29.86 -3.36 -4.82
N LEU A 82 -29.11 -3.54 -5.90
CA LEU A 82 -28.48 -2.42 -6.62
C LEU A 82 -29.28 -1.97 -7.83
N GLY A 83 -30.28 -2.75 -8.28
CA GLY A 83 -30.92 -2.51 -9.58
C GLY A 83 -30.02 -2.87 -10.77
N MET A 84 -28.91 -3.58 -10.53
CA MET A 84 -27.89 -3.87 -11.53
C MET A 84 -27.81 -5.37 -11.78
N ARG A 85 -28.24 -5.80 -12.96
CA ARG A 85 -28.05 -7.18 -13.41
C ARG A 85 -26.66 -7.34 -14.04
N HIS A 86 -25.87 -8.31 -13.59
CA HIS A 86 -24.57 -8.58 -14.21
C HIS A 86 -24.72 -8.94 -15.70
N PHE A 87 -23.91 -8.35 -16.57
CA PHE A 87 -23.79 -8.73 -17.98
C PHE A 87 -23.00 -10.03 -18.15
N ASP A 88 -23.14 -10.69 -19.29
CA ASP A 88 -22.44 -11.95 -19.57
C ASP A 88 -20.91 -11.79 -19.58
N VAL A 89 -20.42 -10.63 -20.04
CA VAL A 89 -19.00 -10.28 -19.96
C VAL A 89 -18.53 -10.08 -18.51
N GLN A 90 -19.42 -9.67 -17.62
CA GLN A 90 -19.12 -9.52 -16.19
C GLN A 90 -19.09 -10.87 -15.48
N LEU A 91 -19.99 -11.80 -15.83
CA LEU A 91 -19.93 -13.18 -15.35
C LEU A 91 -18.62 -13.85 -15.76
N LEU A 92 -18.21 -13.68 -17.01
CA LEU A 92 -16.93 -14.17 -17.55
C LEU A 92 -15.74 -13.60 -16.76
N GLY A 93 -15.76 -12.29 -16.49
CA GLY A 93 -14.77 -11.64 -15.62
C GLY A 93 -14.74 -12.24 -14.21
N GLY A 94 -15.90 -12.48 -13.60
CA GLY A 94 -16.03 -13.10 -12.29
C GLY A 94 -15.44 -14.53 -12.24
N THR A 95 -15.66 -15.34 -13.28
CA THR A 95 -15.10 -16.69 -13.38
C THR A 95 -13.58 -16.64 -13.52
N ILE A 96 -13.04 -15.69 -14.28
CA ILE A 96 -11.59 -15.50 -14.45
C ILE A 96 -10.93 -15.06 -13.14
N LEU A 97 -11.57 -14.15 -12.39
CA LEU A 97 -11.11 -13.78 -11.06
C LEU A 97 -11.15 -14.98 -10.10
N HIS A 98 -12.21 -15.79 -10.15
CA HIS A 98 -12.29 -17.02 -9.37
C HIS A 98 -11.18 -18.02 -9.74
N GLU A 99 -10.65 -18.02 -10.95
CA GLU A 99 -9.56 -18.93 -11.33
C GLU A 99 -8.17 -18.45 -10.88
N GLY A 100 -8.08 -17.31 -10.18
CA GLY A 100 -6.81 -16.73 -9.75
C GLY A 100 -6.06 -16.06 -10.91
N GLN A 101 -6.79 -15.40 -11.81
CA GLN A 101 -6.22 -14.69 -12.97
C GLN A 101 -6.54 -13.20 -12.91
N ILE A 102 -5.92 -12.45 -13.82
CA ILE A 102 -6.22 -11.04 -14.04
C ILE A 102 -7.28 -10.89 -15.12
N ALA A 103 -8.42 -10.29 -14.77
CA ALA A 103 -9.46 -9.91 -15.71
C ALA A 103 -9.21 -8.47 -16.22
N GLU A 104 -8.78 -8.33 -17.48
CA GLU A 104 -8.70 -7.00 -18.10
C GLU A 104 -10.07 -6.58 -18.63
N MET A 105 -10.70 -5.63 -17.92
CA MET A 105 -12.02 -5.08 -18.22
C MET A 105 -11.92 -3.56 -18.36
N LYS A 106 -12.36 -3.01 -19.50
CA LYS A 106 -12.27 -1.56 -19.74
C LYS A 106 -13.04 -0.76 -18.70
N THR A 107 -12.62 0.48 -18.48
CA THR A 107 -13.24 1.35 -17.49
C THR A 107 -14.71 1.60 -17.81
N GLY A 108 -15.59 1.49 -16.82
CA GLY A 108 -17.04 1.57 -17.00
C GLY A 108 -17.71 0.24 -17.35
N GLU A 109 -17.00 -0.88 -17.48
CA GLU A 109 -17.60 -2.22 -17.64
C GLU A 109 -18.10 -2.82 -16.30
N GLY A 110 -18.05 -2.07 -15.20
CA GLY A 110 -18.57 -2.50 -13.89
C GLY A 110 -17.64 -3.43 -13.10
N LYS A 111 -16.33 -3.16 -13.10
CA LYS A 111 -15.31 -3.93 -12.36
C LYS A 111 -15.68 -4.17 -10.89
N THR A 112 -16.12 -3.13 -10.21
CA THR A 112 -16.55 -3.20 -8.81
C THR A 112 -17.69 -4.21 -8.61
N LEU A 113 -18.69 -4.20 -9.49
CA LEU A 113 -19.80 -5.16 -9.47
C LEU A 113 -19.34 -6.59 -9.83
N VAL A 114 -18.37 -6.74 -10.72
CA VAL A 114 -17.80 -8.06 -11.08
C VAL A 114 -17.16 -8.72 -9.86
N SER A 115 -16.50 -7.94 -8.99
CA SER A 115 -15.81 -8.47 -7.80
C SER A 115 -16.73 -9.17 -6.81
N THR A 116 -18.03 -8.86 -6.80
CA THR A 116 -19.00 -9.47 -5.86
C THR A 116 -19.19 -10.96 -6.12
N LEU A 117 -19.08 -11.39 -7.38
CA LEU A 117 -19.27 -12.79 -7.80
C LEU A 117 -18.20 -13.71 -7.16
N PRO A 118 -16.89 -13.53 -7.43
CA PRO A 118 -15.86 -14.36 -6.81
C PRO A 118 -15.68 -14.06 -5.32
N ALA A 119 -15.96 -12.84 -4.83
CA ALA A 119 -15.87 -12.55 -3.40
C ALA A 119 -16.90 -13.36 -2.60
N TYR A 120 -18.16 -13.39 -3.03
CA TYR A 120 -19.19 -14.24 -2.43
C TYR A 120 -18.78 -15.72 -2.45
N LEU A 121 -18.47 -16.28 -3.62
CA LEU A 121 -18.16 -17.70 -3.77
C LEU A 121 -16.99 -18.15 -2.89
N ASN A 122 -15.88 -17.40 -2.89
CA ASN A 122 -14.69 -17.77 -2.11
C ASN A 122 -14.83 -17.42 -0.61
N ALA A 123 -15.81 -16.60 -0.21
CA ALA A 123 -16.10 -16.30 1.18
C ALA A 123 -16.94 -17.41 1.85
N LEU A 124 -17.63 -18.25 1.09
CA LEU A 124 -18.47 -19.33 1.61
C LEU A 124 -17.68 -20.34 2.47
N ASN A 125 -16.36 -20.48 2.27
CA ASN A 125 -15.53 -21.36 3.09
C ASN A 125 -15.22 -20.82 4.51
N GLY A 126 -15.62 -19.57 4.83
CA GLY A 126 -15.42 -18.95 6.15
C GLY A 126 -13.96 -18.58 6.49
N LYS A 127 -13.01 -18.84 5.59
CA LYS A 127 -11.60 -18.38 5.72
C LYS A 127 -11.45 -16.92 5.27
N GLY A 128 -12.45 -16.47 4.50
CA GLY A 128 -12.74 -15.11 4.09
C GLY A 128 -11.81 -14.48 3.07
N VAL A 129 -12.18 -13.28 2.61
CA VAL A 129 -11.70 -12.68 1.37
C VAL A 129 -11.25 -11.25 1.60
N HIS A 130 -10.10 -10.87 1.05
CA HIS A 130 -9.65 -9.47 1.05
C HIS A 130 -9.91 -8.84 -0.32
N ALA A 131 -10.69 -7.76 -0.34
CA ALA A 131 -10.92 -6.92 -1.51
C ALA A 131 -10.06 -5.66 -1.37
N VAL A 132 -8.99 -5.60 -2.15
CA VAL A 132 -7.97 -4.54 -2.07
C VAL A 132 -8.25 -3.47 -3.09
N THR A 133 -8.24 -2.22 -2.66
CA THR A 133 -8.36 -1.02 -3.50
C THR A 133 -7.14 -0.11 -3.34
N VAL A 134 -7.06 0.93 -4.17
CA VAL A 134 -5.92 1.86 -4.21
C VAL A 134 -5.93 2.88 -3.06
N ASN A 135 -7.10 3.20 -2.49
CA ASN A 135 -7.20 4.18 -1.41
C ASN A 135 -8.40 3.95 -0.49
N ASP A 136 -8.34 4.54 0.70
CA ASP A 136 -9.33 4.34 1.77
C ASP A 136 -10.75 4.79 1.39
N TYR A 137 -10.87 5.81 0.53
CA TYR A 137 -12.17 6.26 0.03
C TYR A 137 -12.85 5.19 -0.84
N LEU A 138 -12.11 4.57 -1.76
CA LEU A 138 -12.63 3.49 -2.61
C LEU A 138 -12.95 2.25 -1.78
N ALA A 139 -12.10 1.89 -0.82
CA ALA A 139 -12.37 0.78 0.10
C ALA A 139 -13.69 1.00 0.86
N ARG A 140 -13.90 2.19 1.43
CA ARG A 140 -15.14 2.55 2.13
C ARG A 140 -16.34 2.52 1.20
N ARG A 141 -16.26 3.22 0.07
CA ARG A 141 -17.33 3.29 -0.92
C ARG A 141 -17.75 1.90 -1.39
N ASP A 142 -16.80 1.02 -1.69
CA ASP A 142 -17.10 -0.30 -2.23
C ASP A 142 -17.65 -1.24 -1.14
N ALA A 143 -17.18 -1.11 0.10
CA ALA A 143 -17.75 -1.79 1.26
C ALA A 143 -19.19 -1.34 1.54
N GLU A 144 -19.51 -0.06 1.42
CA GLU A 144 -20.87 0.47 1.54
C GLU A 144 -21.73 0.01 0.35
N TRP A 145 -21.23 0.17 -0.88
CA TRP A 145 -22.02 -0.02 -2.08
C TRP A 145 -22.17 -1.50 -2.47
N MET A 146 -21.07 -2.20 -2.73
CA MET A 146 -21.10 -3.62 -3.12
C MET A 146 -21.32 -4.55 -1.92
N GLY A 147 -20.93 -4.11 -0.71
CA GLY A 147 -21.18 -4.87 0.51
C GLY A 147 -22.67 -5.14 0.77
N GLN A 148 -23.58 -4.32 0.23
CA GLN A 148 -25.03 -4.56 0.31
C GLN A 148 -25.43 -5.91 -0.26
N VAL A 149 -24.85 -6.33 -1.39
CA VAL A 149 -25.15 -7.63 -2.03
C VAL A 149 -24.77 -8.77 -1.10
N HIS A 150 -23.58 -8.68 -0.50
CA HIS A 150 -23.05 -9.70 0.41
C HIS A 150 -23.83 -9.77 1.73
N ARG A 151 -24.16 -8.61 2.32
CA ARG A 151 -25.00 -8.52 3.53
C ARG A 151 -26.40 -9.06 3.29
N PHE A 152 -27.00 -8.74 2.14
CA PHE A 152 -28.30 -9.28 1.75
C PHE A 152 -28.28 -10.81 1.67
N LEU A 153 -27.19 -11.39 1.13
CA LEU A 153 -26.99 -12.84 1.10
C LEU A 153 -26.50 -13.43 2.44
N GLY A 154 -26.49 -12.67 3.53
CA GLY A 154 -26.14 -13.16 4.87
C GLY A 154 -24.64 -13.30 5.16
N LEU A 155 -23.77 -12.68 4.34
CA LEU A 155 -22.33 -12.58 4.63
C LEU A 155 -22.00 -11.28 5.38
N SER A 156 -21.01 -11.34 6.26
CA SER A 156 -20.47 -10.18 6.96
C SER A 156 -19.41 -9.45 6.12
N VAL A 157 -19.44 -8.11 6.15
CA VAL A 157 -18.52 -7.24 5.40
C VAL A 157 -17.80 -6.32 6.38
N GLY A 158 -16.47 -6.39 6.40
CA GLY A 158 -15.59 -5.54 7.18
C GLY A 158 -14.89 -4.48 6.33
N LEU A 159 -14.45 -3.41 6.96
CA LEU A 159 -13.71 -2.30 6.35
C LEU A 159 -12.49 -1.97 7.22
N ILE A 160 -11.31 -1.89 6.61
CA ILE A 160 -10.08 -1.42 7.26
C ILE A 160 -9.74 -0.02 6.73
N GLN A 161 -9.48 0.90 7.65
CA GLN A 161 -9.07 2.27 7.34
C GLN A 161 -7.94 2.73 8.24
N GLN A 162 -7.23 3.77 7.79
CA GLN A 162 -6.21 4.43 8.57
C GLN A 162 -6.78 4.95 9.91
N GLY A 163 -6.01 4.81 10.99
CA GLY A 163 -6.39 5.28 12.33
C GLY A 163 -7.27 4.34 13.15
N MET A 164 -7.77 3.24 12.58
CA MET A 164 -8.50 2.21 13.34
C MET A 164 -7.63 1.55 14.41
N SER A 165 -8.22 1.34 15.58
CA SER A 165 -7.59 0.60 16.68
C SER A 165 -7.37 -0.88 16.34
N PRO A 166 -6.40 -1.56 16.98
CA PRO A 166 -6.19 -3.00 16.76
C PRO A 166 -7.45 -3.85 17.00
N THR A 167 -8.27 -3.47 17.98
CA THR A 167 -9.55 -4.14 18.28
C THR A 167 -10.57 -4.01 17.15
N GLU A 168 -10.68 -2.84 16.54
CA GLU A 168 -11.56 -2.62 15.38
C GLU A 168 -11.06 -3.37 14.15
N ARG A 169 -9.75 -3.35 13.90
CA ARG A 169 -9.13 -4.09 12.80
C ARG A 169 -9.41 -5.59 12.92
N LYS A 170 -9.20 -6.16 14.11
CA LYS A 170 -9.47 -7.58 14.39
C LYS A 170 -10.93 -7.96 14.12
N LYS A 171 -11.88 -7.11 14.51
CA LYS A 171 -13.31 -7.30 14.21
C LYS A 171 -13.58 -7.29 12.71
N ASN A 172 -12.98 -6.36 11.97
CA ASN A 172 -13.19 -6.21 10.52
C ASN A 172 -12.50 -7.32 9.70
N TYR A 173 -11.32 -7.80 10.11
CA TYR A 173 -10.67 -8.96 9.49
C TYR A 173 -11.38 -10.28 9.78
N ALA A 174 -12.18 -10.36 10.84
CA ALA A 174 -12.99 -11.54 11.15
C ALA A 174 -14.23 -11.70 10.25
N CYS A 175 -14.61 -10.66 9.49
CA CYS A 175 -15.73 -10.73 8.55
C CYS A 175 -15.48 -11.71 7.39
N ASP A 176 -16.53 -12.19 6.73
CA ASP A 176 -16.42 -13.07 5.56
C ASP A 176 -15.67 -12.36 4.41
N ILE A 177 -15.90 -11.06 4.22
CA ILE A 177 -15.23 -10.22 3.23
C ILE A 177 -14.71 -8.95 3.90
N THR A 178 -13.48 -8.55 3.63
CA THR A 178 -12.86 -7.34 4.18
C THR A 178 -12.36 -6.45 3.05
N TYR A 179 -12.87 -5.22 2.98
CA TYR A 179 -12.37 -4.18 2.09
C TYR A 179 -11.25 -3.41 2.77
N CYS A 180 -10.15 -3.20 2.05
CA CYS A 180 -8.98 -2.51 2.58
C CYS A 180 -8.13 -1.91 1.45
N THR A 181 -7.10 -1.16 1.83
CA THR A 181 -6.04 -0.74 0.91
C THR A 181 -4.85 -1.69 1.01
N ASN A 182 -4.06 -1.73 -0.04
CA ASN A 182 -2.83 -2.53 -0.10
C ASN A 182 -1.83 -2.11 0.99
N SER A 183 -1.71 -0.80 1.27
CA SER A 183 -0.84 -0.25 2.30
C SER A 183 -1.28 -0.66 3.70
N GLU A 184 -2.54 -0.46 4.08
CA GLU A 184 -3.06 -0.83 5.40
C GLU A 184 -2.93 -2.34 5.65
N LEU A 185 -3.26 -3.14 4.64
CA LEU A 185 -3.17 -4.59 4.69
C LEU A 185 -1.72 -5.08 4.86
N GLY A 186 -0.76 -4.47 4.15
CA GLY A 186 0.65 -4.83 4.28
C GLY A 186 1.28 -4.34 5.59
N PHE A 187 0.90 -3.14 6.07
CA PHE A 187 1.37 -2.65 7.36
C PHE A 187 0.79 -3.42 8.54
N ASP A 188 -0.47 -3.88 8.47
CA ASP A 188 -1.03 -4.79 9.48
C ASP A 188 -0.29 -6.13 9.51
N TYR A 189 0.13 -6.64 8.35
CA TYR A 189 0.99 -7.83 8.31
C TYR A 189 2.33 -7.60 9.00
N LEU A 190 2.99 -6.46 8.74
CA LEU A 190 4.25 -6.12 9.41
C LEU A 190 4.04 -5.95 10.92
N ARG A 191 2.97 -5.26 11.35
CA ARG A 191 2.61 -5.10 12.78
C ARG A 191 2.32 -6.43 13.47
N ASP A 192 1.58 -7.33 12.82
CA ASP A 192 1.28 -8.65 13.38
C ASP A 192 2.55 -9.49 13.59
N ASN A 193 3.57 -9.33 12.73
CA ASN A 193 4.87 -9.98 12.89
C ASN A 193 5.82 -9.23 13.84
N MET A 194 5.40 -8.10 14.40
CA MET A 194 6.05 -7.38 15.50
C MET A 194 5.26 -7.47 16.81
N ALA A 195 4.10 -8.14 16.81
CA ALA A 195 3.26 -8.29 17.98
C ALA A 195 4.01 -9.01 19.11
N THR A 196 3.72 -8.61 20.34
CA THR A 196 4.29 -9.23 21.55
C THR A 196 3.38 -10.31 22.12
N SER A 197 2.10 -10.29 21.72
CA SER A 197 1.10 -11.27 22.14
C SER A 197 0.14 -11.62 21.00
N MET A 198 -0.43 -12.83 21.07
CA MET A 198 -1.44 -13.28 20.10
C MET A 198 -2.75 -12.47 20.17
N ALA A 199 -2.98 -11.74 21.26
CA ALA A 199 -4.13 -10.84 21.40
C ALA A 199 -4.02 -9.62 20.47
N GLU A 200 -2.80 -9.11 20.26
CA GLU A 200 -2.48 -7.95 19.41
C GLU A 200 -2.56 -8.25 17.92
N VAL A 201 -2.41 -9.51 17.52
CA VAL A 201 -2.55 -9.94 16.13
C VAL A 201 -3.96 -9.66 15.64
N VAL A 202 -4.07 -8.90 14.55
CA VAL A 202 -5.35 -8.46 13.97
C VAL A 202 -5.77 -9.27 12.74
N GLN A 203 -4.82 -9.78 11.95
CA GLN A 203 -5.11 -10.54 10.73
C GLN A 203 -5.31 -12.03 11.02
N ARG A 204 -6.08 -12.67 10.14
CA ARG A 204 -6.24 -14.13 10.07
C ARG A 204 -5.35 -14.72 8.96
N PRO A 205 -5.20 -16.05 8.89
CA PRO A 205 -4.48 -16.68 7.78
C PRO A 205 -5.03 -16.26 6.41
N PHE A 206 -4.13 -15.98 5.46
CA PHE A 206 -4.52 -15.54 4.12
C PHE A 206 -5.20 -16.66 3.33
N ASN A 207 -6.26 -16.31 2.58
CA ASN A 207 -7.07 -17.26 1.81
C ASN A 207 -7.24 -16.82 0.35
N TYR A 208 -7.96 -15.72 0.11
CA TYR A 208 -8.18 -15.19 -1.23
C TYR A 208 -8.09 -13.66 -1.25
N CYS A 209 -7.39 -13.11 -2.22
CA CYS A 209 -7.28 -11.67 -2.45
C CYS A 209 -7.72 -11.30 -3.86
N ILE A 210 -8.61 -10.30 -3.96
CA ILE A 210 -8.99 -9.66 -5.22
C ILE A 210 -8.44 -8.25 -5.17
N ILE A 211 -7.55 -7.91 -6.11
CA ILE A 211 -6.98 -6.57 -6.23
C ILE A 211 -7.72 -5.80 -7.32
N ASP A 212 -8.43 -4.74 -6.96
CA ASP A 212 -8.87 -3.74 -7.93
C ASP A 212 -7.68 -2.88 -8.36
N GLU A 213 -7.66 -2.49 -9.63
CA GLU A 213 -6.58 -1.73 -10.24
C GLU A 213 -5.20 -2.39 -10.01
N VAL A 214 -5.15 -3.70 -10.29
CA VAL A 214 -3.97 -4.57 -10.03
C VAL A 214 -2.68 -4.06 -10.65
N ASP A 215 -2.76 -3.36 -11.77
CA ASP A 215 -1.61 -2.72 -12.43
C ASP A 215 -1.04 -1.56 -11.61
N SER A 216 -1.86 -0.81 -10.88
CA SER A 216 -1.31 0.20 -9.99
C SER A 216 -0.75 -0.39 -8.71
N VAL A 217 -1.42 -1.38 -8.12
CA VAL A 217 -0.96 -1.97 -6.85
C VAL A 217 0.30 -2.81 -7.05
N LEU A 218 0.33 -3.69 -8.06
CA LEU A 218 1.43 -4.65 -8.25
C LEU A 218 2.53 -4.17 -9.20
N VAL A 219 2.36 -3.02 -9.88
CA VAL A 219 3.37 -2.47 -10.80
C VAL A 219 3.76 -1.05 -10.42
N ASP A 220 2.81 -0.12 -10.28
CA ASP A 220 3.15 1.28 -9.97
C ASP A 220 3.64 1.46 -8.53
N GLU A 221 2.93 0.90 -7.55
CA GLU A 221 3.23 1.03 -6.12
C GLU A 221 4.30 0.03 -5.66
N ALA A 222 4.47 -1.06 -6.40
CA ALA A 222 5.49 -2.09 -6.16
C ALA A 222 6.94 -1.62 -6.45
N ARG A 223 7.14 -0.31 -6.69
CA ARG A 223 8.46 0.33 -6.81
C ARG A 223 9.16 0.50 -5.46
N THR A 224 8.40 0.69 -4.39
CA THR A 224 8.92 0.94 -3.04
C THR A 224 8.40 -0.12 -2.06
N PRO A 225 9.26 -0.71 -1.23
CA PRO A 225 8.82 -1.65 -0.20
C PRO A 225 8.04 -0.94 0.92
N LEU A 226 7.25 -1.71 1.65
CA LEU A 226 6.63 -1.28 2.90
C LEU A 226 7.65 -1.40 4.02
N ILE A 227 7.87 -0.31 4.76
CA ILE A 227 8.88 -0.24 5.81
C ILE A 227 8.26 0.34 7.09
N ILE A 228 8.41 -0.37 8.21
CA ILE A 228 8.20 0.18 9.55
C ILE A 228 9.58 0.56 10.09
N SER A 229 9.74 1.83 10.44
CA SER A 229 10.98 2.33 11.07
C SER A 229 10.74 2.66 12.55
N GLY A 230 11.76 2.43 13.37
CA GLY A 230 11.82 2.80 14.78
C GLY A 230 12.92 3.82 15.02
N GLN A 231 12.76 4.62 16.07
CA GLN A 231 13.81 5.55 16.48
C GLN A 231 14.89 4.81 17.28
N ILE A 232 16.14 5.08 16.96
CA ILE A 232 17.30 4.63 17.72
C ILE A 232 18.13 5.85 18.13
N GLU A 233 18.46 5.94 19.41
CA GLU A 233 19.40 6.93 19.90
C GLU A 233 20.80 6.55 19.42
N ARG A 234 21.34 7.33 18.47
CA ARG A 234 22.74 7.27 18.06
C ARG A 234 23.50 8.47 18.67
N PRO A 235 24.83 8.39 18.82
CA PRO A 235 25.61 9.49 19.35
C PRO A 235 25.53 10.71 18.42
N THR A 236 24.80 11.75 18.83
CA THR A 236 24.66 13.03 18.12
C THR A 236 26.00 13.76 17.92
N GLU A 237 26.98 13.45 18.77
CA GLU A 237 28.35 13.95 18.69
C GLU A 237 29.05 13.57 17.37
N LYS A 238 28.82 12.35 16.85
CA LYS A 238 29.46 11.89 15.62
C LYS A 238 29.01 12.68 14.39
N TYR A 239 27.71 12.98 14.29
CA TYR A 239 27.18 13.83 13.23
C TYR A 239 27.78 15.21 13.25
N THR A 240 27.82 15.82 14.44
CA THR A 240 28.39 17.15 14.62
C THR A 240 29.87 17.19 14.20
N ARG A 241 30.65 16.21 14.65
CA ARG A 241 32.08 16.10 14.32
C ARG A 241 32.32 15.81 12.84
N ALA A 242 31.53 14.92 12.24
CA ALA A 242 31.61 14.61 10.82
C ALA A 242 31.27 15.82 9.94
N THR A 243 30.30 16.65 10.34
CA THR A 243 30.00 17.92 9.67
C THR A 243 31.17 18.89 9.74
N GLU A 244 31.86 19.01 10.89
CA GLU A 244 33.06 19.85 11.01
C GLU A 244 34.17 19.41 10.04
N ILE A 245 34.38 18.09 9.91
CA ILE A 245 35.39 17.53 8.99
C ILE A 245 34.98 17.75 7.54
N ALA A 246 33.72 17.47 7.20
CA ALA A 246 33.21 17.72 5.85
C ALA A 246 33.35 19.20 5.43
N MET A 247 33.23 20.14 6.38
CA MET A 247 33.50 21.56 6.13
C MET A 247 34.99 21.86 5.89
N ALA A 248 35.91 21.09 6.47
CA ALA A 248 37.35 21.24 6.28
C ALA A 248 37.88 20.59 4.99
N LEU A 249 37.19 19.57 4.46
CA LEU A 249 37.54 18.92 3.20
C LEU A 249 37.12 19.76 1.98
N ASN A 250 37.95 19.75 0.93
CA ASN A 250 37.73 20.45 -0.34
C ASN A 250 37.30 19.50 -1.47
N ALA A 251 36.34 19.95 -2.28
CA ALA A 251 35.95 19.28 -3.52
C ALA A 251 37.09 19.26 -4.54
N GLU A 252 37.14 18.23 -5.39
CA GLU A 252 38.16 17.96 -6.43
C GLU A 252 39.56 17.60 -5.91
N GLU A 253 39.84 17.77 -4.62
CA GLU A 253 41.08 17.34 -3.94
C GLU A 253 40.80 16.12 -3.04
N HIS A 254 39.84 16.26 -2.13
CA HIS A 254 39.53 15.24 -1.12
C HIS A 254 38.33 14.35 -1.51
N TYR A 255 37.46 14.82 -2.41
CA TYR A 255 36.31 14.06 -2.88
C TYR A 255 35.81 14.55 -4.24
N GLU A 256 35.17 13.65 -4.98
CA GLU A 256 34.47 13.90 -6.24
C GLU A 256 32.95 13.81 -6.05
N VAL A 257 32.20 14.68 -6.74
CA VAL A 257 30.73 14.74 -6.69
C VAL A 257 30.14 14.26 -8.02
N ASP A 258 29.34 13.18 -7.99
CA ASP A 258 28.53 12.73 -9.12
C ASP A 258 27.10 13.25 -8.97
N GLU A 259 26.81 14.37 -9.62
CA GLU A 259 25.47 14.98 -9.60
C GLU A 259 24.40 14.08 -10.25
N LYS A 260 24.77 13.24 -11.22
CA LYS A 260 23.82 12.40 -11.97
C LYS A 260 23.36 11.21 -11.14
N ALA A 261 24.28 10.59 -10.41
CA ALA A 261 23.98 9.52 -9.47
C ALA A 261 23.57 10.05 -8.07
N ARG A 262 23.67 11.37 -7.82
CA ARG A 262 23.54 12.00 -6.51
C ARG A 262 24.41 11.31 -5.45
N ASN A 263 25.67 11.07 -5.81
CA ASN A 263 26.61 10.36 -4.93
C ASN A 263 27.95 11.10 -4.84
N ILE A 264 28.76 10.72 -3.85
CA ILE A 264 30.08 11.29 -3.59
C ILE A 264 31.08 10.16 -3.44
N LEU A 265 32.30 10.37 -3.95
CA LEU A 265 33.42 9.45 -3.85
C LEU A 265 34.57 10.16 -3.13
N LEU A 266 35.04 9.60 -2.01
CA LEU A 266 36.24 10.11 -1.32
C LEU A 266 37.48 9.67 -2.10
N THR A 267 38.46 10.56 -2.23
CA THR A 267 39.79 10.24 -2.78
C THR A 267 40.68 9.67 -1.67
N ASP A 268 41.78 9.02 -2.04
CA ASP A 268 42.77 8.50 -1.07
C ASP A 268 43.30 9.62 -0.13
N GLU A 269 43.49 10.83 -0.66
CA GLU A 269 43.87 12.01 0.12
C GLU A 269 42.74 12.46 1.07
N GLY A 270 41.48 12.37 0.64
CA GLY A 270 40.32 12.62 1.49
C GLY A 270 40.18 11.65 2.66
N PHE A 271 40.46 10.36 2.44
CA PHE A 271 40.51 9.36 3.50
C PHE A 271 41.58 9.71 4.54
N ALA A 272 42.83 9.93 4.10
CA ALA A 272 43.93 10.25 4.99
C ALA A 272 43.69 11.54 5.79
N GLN A 273 43.15 12.59 5.16
CA GLN A 273 42.86 13.85 5.83
C GLN A 273 41.71 13.72 6.84
N ALA A 274 40.68 12.94 6.53
CA ALA A 274 39.57 12.68 7.44
C ALA A 274 40.03 11.87 8.67
N GLU A 275 40.87 10.85 8.47
CA GLU A 275 41.48 10.04 9.53
C GLU A 275 42.35 10.89 10.47
N GLU A 276 43.20 11.76 9.92
CA GLU A 276 44.03 12.68 10.69
C GLU A 276 43.19 13.65 11.55
N LEU A 277 42.13 14.24 10.97
CA LEU A 277 41.25 15.19 11.67
C LEU A 277 40.39 14.53 12.77
N LEU A 278 40.07 13.24 12.60
CA LEU A 278 39.38 12.42 13.59
C LEU A 278 40.32 11.86 14.65
N GLY A 279 41.60 11.71 14.34
CA GLY A 279 42.56 11.00 15.19
C GLY A 279 42.35 9.48 15.18
N VAL A 280 41.80 8.92 14.10
CA VAL A 280 41.59 7.48 13.90
C VAL A 280 42.51 6.96 12.80
N THR A 281 42.78 5.65 12.79
CA THR A 281 43.64 5.03 11.77
C THR A 281 42.88 4.41 10.60
N ASP A 282 41.58 4.18 10.77
CA ASP A 282 40.71 3.58 9.75
C ASP A 282 39.29 4.07 9.96
N LEU A 283 38.68 4.69 8.95
CA LEU A 283 37.29 5.13 9.01
C LEU A 283 36.27 3.97 9.04
N TYR A 284 36.70 2.77 8.63
CA TYR A 284 35.87 1.57 8.53
C TYR A 284 36.01 0.61 9.71
N ASP A 285 36.63 1.02 10.81
CA ASP A 285 36.73 0.20 12.02
C ASP A 285 35.33 -0.28 12.47
N PRO A 286 35.05 -1.60 12.49
CA PRO A 286 33.76 -2.13 12.90
C PRO A 286 33.38 -1.78 14.34
N ALA A 287 34.36 -1.53 15.22
CA ALA A 287 34.12 -1.16 16.61
C ALA A 287 33.73 0.32 16.77
N ASP A 288 34.21 1.22 15.89
CA ASP A 288 33.89 2.65 15.91
C ASP A 288 33.78 3.24 14.48
N PRO A 289 32.70 2.92 13.73
CA PRO A 289 32.62 3.32 12.33
C PRO A 289 32.41 4.83 12.17
N TRP A 290 33.19 5.45 11.29
CA TRP A 290 33.14 6.88 10.94
C TRP A 290 32.80 7.15 9.48
N ALA A 291 33.10 6.20 8.58
CA ALA A 291 32.97 6.39 7.13
C ALA A 291 31.59 6.90 6.71
N HIS A 292 30.50 6.27 7.17
CA HIS A 292 29.14 6.65 6.76
C HIS A 292 28.75 8.07 7.23
N TYR A 293 29.16 8.48 8.44
CA TYR A 293 28.91 9.83 8.93
C TYR A 293 29.62 10.88 8.06
N ILE A 294 30.88 10.61 7.68
CA ILE A 294 31.66 11.50 6.80
C ILE A 294 31.04 11.59 5.41
N PHE A 295 30.70 10.45 4.78
CA PHE A 295 30.03 10.45 3.48
C PHE A 295 28.72 11.24 3.52
N ASN A 296 27.88 11.03 4.53
CA ASN A 296 26.60 11.73 4.65
C ASN A 296 26.78 13.22 4.96
N ALA A 297 27.79 13.60 5.74
CA ALA A 297 28.12 15.01 5.97
C ALA A 297 28.56 15.72 4.69
N ILE A 298 29.38 15.07 3.85
CA ILE A 298 29.79 15.64 2.55
C ILE A 298 28.60 15.66 1.58
N LYS A 299 27.76 14.61 1.54
CA LYS A 299 26.52 14.58 0.75
C LYS A 299 25.59 15.73 1.13
N ALA A 300 25.35 15.90 2.43
CA ALA A 300 24.55 16.99 2.96
C ALA A 300 25.16 18.36 2.57
N LYS A 301 26.48 18.52 2.63
CA LYS A 301 27.19 19.75 2.23
C LYS A 301 26.95 20.11 0.76
N GLU A 302 27.22 19.19 -0.16
CA GLU A 302 27.28 19.47 -1.61
C GLU A 302 25.97 19.25 -2.37
N LEU A 303 25.24 18.17 -2.06
CA LEU A 303 24.08 17.74 -2.87
C LEU A 303 22.74 18.25 -2.33
N PHE A 304 22.68 18.65 -1.06
CA PHE A 304 21.44 19.08 -0.40
C PHE A 304 21.51 20.56 -0.02
N ILE A 305 20.89 21.37 -0.87
CA ILE A 305 20.90 22.82 -0.83
C ILE A 305 19.64 23.32 -0.12
N LYS A 306 19.84 24.21 0.86
CA LYS A 306 18.76 24.90 1.57
C LYS A 306 17.94 25.75 0.61
N ASP A 307 16.63 25.79 0.85
CA ASP A 307 15.59 26.44 0.02
C ASP A 307 15.36 25.81 -1.36
N VAL A 308 16.05 24.70 -1.69
CA VAL A 308 15.82 23.90 -2.89
C VAL A 308 15.36 22.49 -2.51
N ASN A 309 16.16 21.75 -1.74
CA ASN A 309 15.86 20.38 -1.34
C ASN A 309 15.14 20.30 0.02
N TYR A 310 15.37 21.27 0.90
CA TYR A 310 14.67 21.43 2.19
C TYR A 310 14.61 22.89 2.60
N ILE A 311 13.76 23.16 3.59
CA ILE A 311 13.74 24.42 4.35
C ILE A 311 13.90 24.11 5.84
N VAL A 312 14.37 25.09 6.60
CA VAL A 312 14.39 24.99 8.08
C VAL A 312 13.23 25.81 8.62
N ARG A 313 12.32 25.19 9.39
CA ARG A 313 11.18 25.86 10.02
C ARG A 313 11.02 25.38 11.45
N GLN A 314 10.86 26.31 12.39
CA GLN A 314 10.67 26.01 13.82
C GLN A 314 11.76 25.09 14.38
N ASP A 315 13.01 25.32 13.98
CA ASP A 315 14.14 24.44 14.32
C ASP A 315 13.92 22.97 13.92
N GLU A 316 13.27 22.72 12.78
CA GLU A 316 13.18 21.41 12.13
C GLU A 316 13.51 21.53 10.63
N VAL A 317 14.22 20.54 10.09
CA VAL A 317 14.49 20.40 8.65
C VAL A 317 13.28 19.75 7.98
N VAL A 318 12.66 20.45 7.03
CA VAL A 318 11.50 19.93 6.29
C VAL A 318 11.81 19.83 4.81
N ILE A 319 11.64 18.63 4.25
CA ILE A 319 11.95 18.34 2.85
C ILE A 319 11.03 19.14 1.93
N VAL A 320 11.61 19.70 0.87
CA VAL A 320 10.88 20.31 -0.24
C VAL A 320 10.98 19.39 -1.44
N ASP A 321 9.83 19.07 -2.02
CA ASP A 321 9.78 18.38 -3.31
C ASP A 321 10.31 19.33 -4.39
N GLU A 322 11.45 18.96 -4.99
CA GLU A 322 12.16 19.76 -5.99
C GLU A 322 11.32 20.07 -7.25
N PHE A 323 10.33 19.23 -7.55
CA PHE A 323 9.50 19.38 -8.75
C PHE A 323 8.29 20.27 -8.51
N THR A 324 7.79 20.35 -7.29
CA THR A 324 6.55 21.05 -6.97
C THR A 324 6.75 22.25 -6.04
N GLY A 325 7.93 22.40 -5.44
CA GLY A 325 8.22 23.41 -4.42
C GLY A 325 7.41 23.22 -3.14
N ARG A 326 6.78 22.05 -2.97
CA ARG A 326 5.90 21.76 -1.82
C ARG A 326 6.70 21.20 -0.66
N VAL A 327 6.37 21.69 0.52
CA VAL A 327 6.90 21.18 1.78
C VAL A 327 6.24 19.83 2.10
N MET A 328 7.05 18.82 2.44
CA MET A 328 6.63 17.46 2.78
C MET A 328 6.83 17.18 4.28
N PRO A 329 5.93 17.66 5.16
CA PRO A 329 6.06 17.47 6.60
C PRO A 329 6.01 15.98 6.96
N GLY A 330 6.85 15.57 7.92
CA GLY A 330 6.95 14.18 8.40
C GLY A 330 7.78 13.25 7.50
N ARG A 331 8.28 13.70 6.35
CA ARG A 331 9.24 12.92 5.53
C ARG A 331 10.67 13.22 5.94
N ARG A 332 11.51 12.18 5.95
CA ARG A 332 12.94 12.26 6.26
C ARG A 332 13.76 11.51 5.22
N TRP A 333 15.01 11.92 5.07
CA TRP A 333 16.00 11.15 4.34
C TRP A 333 16.51 10.01 5.23
N SER A 334 16.70 8.84 4.64
CA SER A 334 17.17 7.64 5.33
C SER A 334 18.69 7.66 5.56
N ASP A 335 19.18 6.65 6.27
CA ASP A 335 20.61 6.36 6.45
C ASP A 335 21.41 7.51 7.06
N GLY A 336 20.85 8.22 8.04
CA GLY A 336 21.59 9.29 8.73
C GLY A 336 21.77 10.59 7.92
N LEU A 337 21.32 10.63 6.66
CA LEU A 337 21.46 11.82 5.81
C LEU A 337 20.62 13.00 6.32
N HIS A 338 19.42 12.73 6.85
CA HIS A 338 18.60 13.79 7.44
C HIS A 338 19.28 14.39 8.67
N GLN A 339 19.87 13.54 9.52
CA GLN A 339 20.65 13.94 10.70
C GLN A 339 21.90 14.72 10.30
N ALA A 340 22.58 14.34 9.22
CA ALA A 340 23.70 15.09 8.68
C ALA A 340 23.29 16.48 8.19
N ILE A 341 22.08 16.64 7.63
CA ILE A 341 21.52 17.94 7.23
C ILE A 341 21.12 18.76 8.47
N GLU A 342 20.49 18.14 9.47
CA GLU A 342 20.20 18.78 10.77
C GLU A 342 21.50 19.30 11.42
N ALA A 343 22.56 18.49 11.42
CA ALA A 343 23.89 18.87 11.91
C ALA A 343 24.52 20.01 11.09
N LYS A 344 24.45 19.93 9.74
CA LYS A 344 24.89 21.00 8.81
C LYS A 344 24.24 22.34 9.15
N GLU A 345 22.94 22.33 9.42
CA GLU A 345 22.14 23.54 9.70
C GLU A 345 22.13 23.94 11.17
N ARG A 346 22.82 23.19 12.04
CA ARG A 346 22.89 23.38 13.49
C ARG A 346 21.52 23.35 14.17
N VAL A 347 20.67 22.46 13.68
CA VAL A 347 19.35 22.14 14.23
C VAL A 347 19.49 20.99 15.23
N GLU A 348 18.52 20.82 16.15
CA GLU A 348 18.49 19.67 17.06
C GLU A 348 18.48 18.37 16.24
N ILE A 349 19.53 17.56 16.40
CA ILE A 349 19.69 16.30 15.67
C ILE A 349 18.75 15.27 16.28
N GLN A 350 17.81 14.81 15.47
CA GLN A 350 16.84 13.85 15.92
C GLN A 350 17.41 12.43 15.89
N PRO A 351 16.89 11.50 16.72
CA PRO A 351 17.30 10.10 16.67
C PRO A 351 17.22 9.53 15.26
N GLU A 352 18.16 8.65 14.92
CA GLU A 352 18.13 7.95 13.64
C GLU A 352 16.92 7.03 13.54
N THR A 353 16.48 6.77 12.32
CA THR A 353 15.43 5.80 12.04
C THR A 353 16.06 4.50 11.55
N GLN A 354 15.77 3.39 12.22
CA GLN A 354 16.17 2.04 11.82
C GLN A 354 14.96 1.27 11.28
N THR A 355 15.17 0.50 10.22
CA THR A 355 14.19 -0.48 9.71
C THR A 355 13.90 -1.56 10.76
N LEU A 356 12.66 -1.63 11.27
CA LEU A 356 12.21 -2.68 12.18
C LEU A 356 11.60 -3.87 11.44
N ALA A 357 10.87 -3.57 10.37
CA ALA A 357 10.24 -4.59 9.53
C ALA A 357 10.09 -4.03 8.12
N THR A 358 10.28 -4.88 7.12
CA THR A 358 10.15 -4.52 5.71
C THR A 358 9.57 -5.68 4.90
N ILE A 359 8.78 -5.38 3.87
CA ILE A 359 8.33 -6.34 2.85
C ILE A 359 8.01 -5.63 1.54
N THR A 360 8.34 -6.23 0.41
CA THR A 360 7.87 -5.73 -0.89
C THR A 360 6.42 -6.13 -1.16
N TYR A 361 5.68 -5.34 -1.94
CA TYR A 361 4.32 -5.71 -2.36
C TYR A 361 4.30 -7.06 -3.10
N GLN A 362 5.34 -7.34 -3.90
CA GLN A 362 5.56 -8.59 -4.59
C GLN A 362 5.48 -9.77 -3.62
N ASN A 363 6.41 -9.83 -2.66
CA ASN A 363 6.48 -10.94 -1.70
C ASN A 363 5.29 -10.95 -0.75
N PHE A 364 4.70 -9.79 -0.42
CA PHE A 364 3.51 -9.72 0.40
C PHE A 364 2.30 -10.41 -0.26
N PHE A 365 1.98 -10.07 -1.51
CA PHE A 365 0.83 -10.67 -2.19
C PHE A 365 1.05 -12.14 -2.58
N LEU A 366 2.29 -12.58 -2.72
CA LEU A 366 2.63 -14.01 -2.90
C LEU A 366 2.32 -14.87 -1.65
N LEU A 367 2.02 -14.26 -0.50
CA LEU A 367 1.55 -15.00 0.69
C LEU A 367 0.13 -15.53 0.53
N TYR A 368 -0.66 -15.00 -0.41
CA TYR A 368 -2.03 -15.47 -0.64
C TYR A 368 -2.03 -16.80 -1.40
N PRO A 369 -2.71 -17.85 -0.91
CA PRO A 369 -2.88 -19.10 -1.65
C PRO A 369 -3.57 -18.90 -3.01
N LYS A 370 -4.44 -17.89 -3.09
CA LYS A 370 -5.17 -17.53 -4.30
C LYS A 370 -5.19 -16.02 -4.44
N LEU A 371 -4.68 -15.53 -5.56
CA LEU A 371 -4.57 -14.12 -5.88
C LEU A 371 -5.25 -13.86 -7.23
N ALA A 372 -6.05 -12.81 -7.31
CA ALA A 372 -6.70 -12.38 -8.54
C ALA A 372 -6.70 -10.85 -8.63
N GLY A 373 -6.91 -10.32 -9.82
CA GLY A 373 -6.95 -8.87 -10.00
C GLY A 373 -7.76 -8.42 -11.20
N MET A 374 -8.20 -7.17 -11.17
CA MET A 374 -8.94 -6.56 -12.28
C MET A 374 -8.37 -5.19 -12.60
N THR A 375 -8.36 -4.83 -13.88
CA THR A 375 -7.93 -3.51 -14.35
C THR A 375 -8.35 -3.29 -15.81
N GLY A 376 -8.29 -2.06 -16.31
CA GLY A 376 -8.53 -1.75 -17.72
C GLY A 376 -7.34 -1.99 -18.65
N THR A 377 -6.16 -2.27 -18.09
CA THR A 377 -4.89 -2.12 -18.80
C THR A 377 -3.78 -3.11 -18.40
N ALA A 378 -4.09 -4.35 -18.04
CA ALA A 378 -3.10 -5.33 -17.59
C ALA A 378 -2.25 -5.96 -18.72
N LYS A 379 -2.74 -6.04 -19.95
CA LYS A 379 -2.11 -6.82 -21.02
C LYS A 379 -0.71 -6.35 -21.39
N THR A 380 -0.39 -5.08 -21.15
CA THR A 380 0.96 -4.55 -21.41
C THR A 380 2.00 -5.18 -20.47
N GLU A 381 1.62 -5.47 -19.24
CA GLU A 381 2.49 -6.01 -18.18
C GLU A 381 2.30 -7.52 -17.97
N GLU A 382 1.65 -8.24 -18.90
CA GLU A 382 1.37 -9.68 -18.78
C GLU A 382 2.63 -10.50 -18.46
N ALA A 383 3.76 -10.15 -19.07
CA ALA A 383 5.03 -10.85 -18.81
C ALA A 383 5.53 -10.65 -17.37
N GLU A 384 5.33 -9.48 -16.77
CA GLU A 384 5.68 -9.21 -15.36
C GLU A 384 4.75 -9.96 -14.42
N PHE A 385 3.43 -9.93 -14.68
CA PHE A 385 2.43 -10.66 -13.89
C PHE A 385 2.64 -12.18 -13.91
N GLU A 386 2.91 -12.76 -15.09
CA GLU A 386 3.16 -14.20 -15.21
C GLU A 386 4.48 -14.60 -14.54
N ARG A 387 5.53 -13.78 -14.67
CA ARG A 387 6.87 -14.11 -14.14
C ARG A 387 6.98 -13.96 -12.63
N ILE A 388 6.44 -12.89 -12.06
CA ILE A 388 6.59 -12.56 -10.63
C ILE A 388 5.46 -13.20 -9.82
N TYR A 389 4.22 -13.09 -10.29
CA TYR A 389 3.03 -13.46 -9.51
C TYR A 389 2.36 -14.75 -9.99
N ASN A 390 2.84 -15.35 -11.09
CA ASN A 390 2.17 -16.47 -11.75
C ASN A 390 0.70 -16.16 -12.13
N LEU A 391 0.41 -14.88 -12.41
CA LEU A 391 -0.92 -14.40 -12.76
C LEU A 391 -1.06 -14.26 -14.28
N GLN A 392 -1.97 -15.03 -14.87
CA GLN A 392 -2.28 -14.91 -16.29
C GLN A 392 -3.24 -13.75 -16.54
N VAL A 393 -3.03 -13.01 -17.63
CA VAL A 393 -3.94 -11.93 -18.04
C VAL A 393 -4.92 -12.44 -19.10
N THR A 394 -6.21 -12.21 -18.88
CA THR A 394 -7.28 -12.52 -19.83
C THR A 394 -8.07 -11.25 -20.14
N VAL A 395 -8.17 -10.92 -21.43
CA VAL A 395 -8.84 -9.70 -21.90
C VAL A 395 -10.32 -9.98 -22.13
N ILE A 396 -11.18 -9.34 -21.36
CA ILE A 396 -12.62 -9.49 -21.45
C ILE A 396 -13.17 -8.59 -22.57
N PRO A 397 -14.06 -9.08 -23.45
CA PRO A 397 -14.72 -8.25 -24.43
C PRO A 397 -15.60 -7.19 -23.74
N THR A 398 -15.75 -6.03 -24.36
CA THR A 398 -16.66 -4.99 -23.86
C THR A 398 -18.11 -5.39 -24.10
N ASN A 399 -19.02 -5.00 -23.19
CA ASN A 399 -20.46 -5.25 -23.35
C ASN A 399 -21.01 -4.58 -24.61
N ARG A 400 -20.52 -3.38 -24.91
CA ARG A 400 -20.86 -2.60 -26.11
C ARG A 400 -19.61 -2.24 -26.90
N SER A 401 -19.75 -2.04 -28.21
CA SER A 401 -18.63 -1.65 -29.08
C SER A 401 -18.14 -0.23 -28.77
N LEU A 402 -16.82 -0.04 -28.66
CA LEU A 402 -16.20 1.26 -28.42
C LEU A 402 -16.41 2.21 -29.62
N GLN A 403 -16.99 3.38 -29.37
CA GLN A 403 -17.18 4.45 -30.38
C GLN A 403 -16.21 5.64 -30.22
N ARG A 404 -15.31 5.57 -29.24
CA ARG A 404 -14.32 6.61 -28.95
C ARG A 404 -13.36 6.81 -30.12
N ARG A 405 -13.11 8.07 -30.48
CA ARG A 405 -12.13 8.47 -31.50
C ARG A 405 -10.84 8.95 -30.86
N ASP A 406 -9.78 8.17 -31.00
CA ASP A 406 -8.44 8.56 -30.56
C ASP A 406 -7.75 9.35 -31.68
N MET A 407 -7.57 10.66 -31.47
CA MET A 407 -6.92 11.56 -32.41
C MET A 407 -5.39 11.39 -32.37
N SER A 408 -4.71 11.88 -33.41
CA SER A 408 -3.24 11.87 -33.43
C SER A 408 -2.69 12.87 -32.41
N ASP A 409 -1.52 12.56 -31.85
CA ASP A 409 -0.84 13.48 -30.95
C ASP A 409 -0.40 14.74 -31.70
N VAL A 410 -0.54 15.89 -31.05
CA VAL A 410 -0.10 17.19 -31.54
C VAL A 410 1.15 17.59 -30.78
N VAL A 411 2.23 17.93 -31.48
CA VAL A 411 3.51 18.28 -30.84
C VAL A 411 3.90 19.71 -31.16
N TYR A 412 4.27 20.45 -30.13
CA TYR A 412 4.74 21.83 -30.17
C TYR A 412 6.23 21.91 -29.87
N LYS A 413 6.86 22.99 -30.32
CA LYS A 413 8.27 23.26 -30.02
C LYS A 413 8.46 23.78 -28.60
N SER A 414 7.58 24.67 -28.13
CA SER A 414 7.61 25.26 -26.78
C SER A 414 6.43 24.79 -25.93
N GLU A 415 6.62 24.75 -24.61
CA GLU A 415 5.51 24.53 -23.66
C GLU A 415 4.49 25.67 -23.72
N GLU A 416 4.92 26.92 -23.96
CA GLU A 416 4.00 28.06 -24.03
C GLU A 416 2.99 27.91 -25.18
N GLY A 417 3.46 27.55 -26.39
CA GLY A 417 2.58 27.29 -27.54
C GLY A 417 1.62 26.12 -27.29
N LYS A 418 2.12 25.05 -26.64
CA LYS A 418 1.31 23.91 -26.19
C LYS A 418 0.17 24.35 -25.27
N TRP A 419 0.49 25.07 -24.19
CA TRP A 419 -0.50 25.47 -23.17
C TRP A 419 -1.55 26.44 -23.71
N LYS A 420 -1.15 27.39 -24.57
CA LYS A 420 -2.10 28.28 -25.26
C LYS A 420 -3.08 27.49 -26.13
N SER A 421 -2.58 26.51 -26.89
CA SER A 421 -3.44 25.69 -27.74
C SER A 421 -4.38 24.78 -26.93
N ILE A 422 -3.94 24.23 -25.81
CA ILE A 422 -4.80 23.44 -24.91
C ILE A 422 -5.93 24.32 -24.35
N ALA A 423 -5.60 25.53 -23.87
CA ALA A 423 -6.59 26.46 -23.33
C ALA A 423 -7.62 26.88 -24.40
N GLN A 424 -7.16 27.10 -25.63
CA GLN A 424 -8.02 27.41 -26.77
C GLN A 424 -8.96 26.25 -27.12
N GLU A 425 -8.47 25.00 -27.18
CA GLU A 425 -9.33 23.83 -27.45
C GLU A 425 -10.36 23.63 -26.33
N CYS A 426 -9.99 23.88 -25.07
CA CYS A 426 -10.94 23.85 -23.95
C CYS A 426 -12.04 24.92 -24.12
N ALA A 427 -11.68 26.13 -24.52
CA ALA A 427 -12.62 27.23 -24.74
C ALA A 427 -13.60 26.93 -25.88
N GLU A 428 -13.10 26.38 -27.00
CA GLU A 428 -13.92 25.98 -28.15
C GLU A 428 -14.92 24.89 -27.78
N MET A 429 -14.45 23.81 -27.13
CA MET A 429 -15.33 22.72 -26.68
C MET A 429 -16.36 23.20 -25.65
N HIS A 430 -15.95 24.07 -24.72
CA HIS A 430 -16.85 24.69 -23.75
C HIS A 430 -17.95 25.53 -24.43
N GLN A 431 -17.58 26.33 -25.43
CA GLN A 431 -18.51 27.16 -26.20
C GLN A 431 -19.52 26.32 -27.00
N GLU A 432 -19.09 25.17 -27.52
CA GLU A 432 -19.98 24.17 -28.15
C GLU A 432 -20.89 23.45 -27.13
N GLY A 433 -20.58 23.55 -25.84
CA GLY A 433 -21.28 22.87 -24.75
C GLY A 433 -20.78 21.44 -24.49
N ARG A 434 -19.65 21.05 -25.06
CA ARG A 434 -19.08 19.71 -24.91
C ARG A 434 -18.23 19.61 -23.64
N PRO A 435 -18.40 18.57 -22.81
CA PRO A 435 -17.58 18.39 -21.61
C PRO A 435 -16.13 18.02 -21.95
N VAL A 436 -15.19 18.59 -21.19
CA VAL A 436 -13.75 18.39 -21.34
C VAL A 436 -13.11 17.92 -20.03
N LEU A 437 -12.30 16.87 -20.12
CA LEU A 437 -11.40 16.45 -19.06
C LEU A 437 -9.95 16.64 -19.52
N VAL A 438 -9.17 17.42 -18.77
CA VAL A 438 -7.76 17.65 -19.04
C VAL A 438 -6.92 16.94 -17.99
N GLY A 439 -6.07 16.01 -18.41
CA GLY A 439 -5.12 15.30 -17.55
C GLY A 439 -3.72 15.92 -17.64
N THR A 440 -3.21 16.41 -16.52
CA THR A 440 -1.84 16.95 -16.38
C THR A 440 -0.97 16.03 -15.54
N THR A 441 0.35 16.26 -15.53
CA THR A 441 1.32 15.44 -14.79
C THR A 441 1.72 16.03 -13.43
N SER A 442 1.46 17.33 -13.21
CA SER A 442 1.81 18.02 -11.96
C SER A 442 0.80 19.10 -11.60
N VAL A 443 0.76 19.46 -10.31
CA VAL A 443 -0.16 20.52 -9.85
C VAL A 443 0.22 21.89 -10.42
N GLU A 444 1.51 22.19 -10.53
CA GLU A 444 1.97 23.43 -11.13
C GLU A 444 1.44 23.60 -12.57
N LYS A 445 1.50 22.53 -13.37
CA LYS A 445 0.99 22.54 -14.75
C LYS A 445 -0.52 22.73 -14.81
N SER A 446 -1.25 22.15 -13.87
CA SER A 446 -2.69 22.43 -13.76
C SER A 446 -3.00 23.87 -13.40
N GLU A 447 -2.22 24.50 -12.52
CA GLU A 447 -2.36 25.92 -12.17
C GLU A 447 -2.00 26.84 -13.34
N VAL A 448 -1.03 26.46 -14.18
CA VAL A 448 -0.74 27.17 -15.45
C VAL A 448 -1.96 27.17 -16.36
N LEU A 449 -2.56 26.00 -16.61
CA LEU A 449 -3.76 25.90 -17.44
C LEU A 449 -4.95 26.64 -16.82
N SER A 450 -5.16 26.51 -15.50
CA SER A 450 -6.22 27.21 -14.78
C SER A 450 -6.13 28.74 -14.96
N ARG A 451 -4.92 29.31 -14.87
CA ARG A 451 -4.70 30.74 -15.13
C ARG A 451 -5.06 31.13 -16.56
N LEU A 452 -4.69 30.32 -17.56
CA LEU A 452 -5.03 30.58 -18.96
C LEU A 452 -6.54 30.50 -19.21
N LEU A 453 -7.23 29.51 -18.64
CA LEU A 453 -8.69 29.40 -18.75
C LEU A 453 -9.42 30.56 -18.07
N ASN A 454 -8.91 31.04 -16.93
CA ASN A 454 -9.43 32.25 -16.28
C ASN A 454 -9.27 33.50 -17.15
N GLN A 455 -8.17 33.63 -17.89
CA GLN A 455 -7.97 34.73 -18.85
C GLN A 455 -8.94 34.65 -20.04
N LEU A 456 -9.34 33.44 -20.43
CA LEU A 456 -10.34 33.19 -21.47
C LEU A 456 -11.78 33.18 -20.93
N GLU A 457 -11.98 33.49 -19.64
CA GLU A 457 -13.28 33.49 -18.95
C GLU A 457 -14.02 32.13 -19.02
N VAL A 458 -13.27 31.02 -19.09
CA VAL A 458 -13.82 29.65 -19.13
C VAL A 458 -13.96 29.10 -17.71
N PRO A 459 -15.19 28.82 -17.22
CA PRO A 459 -15.39 28.22 -15.91
C PRO A 459 -14.87 26.78 -15.90
N HIS A 460 -14.06 26.45 -14.90
CA HIS A 460 -13.43 25.13 -14.79
C HIS A 460 -13.25 24.70 -13.34
N ASN A 461 -13.09 23.40 -13.12
CA ASN A 461 -12.75 22.82 -11.84
C ASN A 461 -11.33 22.25 -11.86
N LEU A 462 -10.60 22.44 -10.76
CA LEU A 462 -9.23 21.95 -10.59
C LEU A 462 -9.18 20.87 -9.50
N LEU A 463 -8.64 19.70 -9.85
CA LEU A 463 -8.45 18.54 -8.97
C LEU A 463 -6.95 18.29 -8.78
N ASN A 464 -6.50 18.29 -7.53
CA ASN A 464 -5.07 18.35 -7.17
C ASN A 464 -4.57 17.10 -6.42
N ALA A 465 -5.35 16.03 -6.36
CA ALA A 465 -5.06 14.75 -5.70
C ALA A 465 -4.64 14.90 -4.23
N LYS A 466 -5.19 15.88 -3.50
CA LYS A 466 -4.88 16.03 -2.07
C LYS A 466 -5.73 15.05 -1.25
N PRO A 467 -5.16 14.26 -0.32
CA PRO A 467 -5.91 13.28 0.49
C PRO A 467 -7.14 13.88 1.17
N GLU A 468 -6.99 15.07 1.74
CA GLU A 468 -8.07 15.83 2.41
C GLU A 468 -9.23 16.21 1.47
N ASN A 469 -9.01 16.24 0.16
CA ASN A 469 -9.97 16.66 -0.84
C ASN A 469 -10.48 15.50 -1.72
N VAL A 470 -10.04 14.27 -1.50
CA VAL A 470 -10.41 13.13 -2.39
C VAL A 470 -11.92 13.00 -2.54
N GLU A 471 -12.66 13.14 -1.44
CA GLU A 471 -14.12 13.08 -1.46
C GLU A 471 -14.71 14.20 -2.33
N ARG A 472 -14.28 15.45 -2.11
CA ARG A 472 -14.70 16.61 -2.92
C ARG A 472 -14.28 16.49 -4.40
N GLU A 473 -13.13 15.88 -4.66
CA GLU A 473 -12.69 15.60 -6.02
C GLU A 473 -13.62 14.58 -6.70
N SER A 474 -14.01 13.52 -5.99
CA SER A 474 -15.03 12.58 -6.46
C SER A 474 -16.38 13.28 -6.72
N GLU A 475 -16.79 14.25 -5.90
CA GLU A 475 -18.00 15.04 -6.14
C GLU A 475 -17.94 15.80 -7.47
N ILE A 476 -16.81 16.44 -7.76
CA ILE A 476 -16.61 17.20 -9.00
C ILE A 476 -16.57 16.26 -10.20
N VAL A 477 -15.83 15.14 -10.10
CA VAL A 477 -15.68 14.18 -11.21
C VAL A 477 -16.99 13.50 -11.57
N ALA A 478 -17.84 13.21 -10.59
CA ALA A 478 -19.18 12.67 -10.83
C ALA A 478 -20.05 13.60 -11.70
N GLN A 479 -19.73 14.89 -11.76
CA GLN A 479 -20.43 15.90 -12.56
C GLN A 479 -19.64 16.39 -13.78
N ALA A 480 -18.43 15.87 -14.02
CA ALA A 480 -17.56 16.31 -15.11
C ALA A 480 -18.12 16.00 -16.52
N GLY A 481 -19.12 15.12 -16.62
CA GLY A 481 -19.78 14.75 -17.88
C GLY A 481 -20.96 15.65 -18.26
N ARG A 482 -21.24 16.71 -17.48
CA ARG A 482 -22.33 17.66 -17.75
C ARG A 482 -21.99 18.62 -18.88
N LYS A 483 -23.00 19.19 -19.51
CA LYS A 483 -22.86 20.09 -20.66
C LYS A 483 -21.95 21.29 -20.30
N GLY A 484 -20.94 21.52 -21.13
CA GLY A 484 -19.97 22.61 -20.97
C GLY A 484 -19.02 22.47 -19.76
N ALA A 485 -19.01 21.35 -19.04
CA ALA A 485 -18.10 21.21 -17.90
C ALA A 485 -16.64 21.09 -18.36
N VAL A 486 -15.74 21.89 -17.78
CA VAL A 486 -14.28 21.76 -17.97
C VAL A 486 -13.65 21.35 -16.65
N THR A 487 -12.95 20.22 -16.64
CA THR A 487 -12.32 19.66 -15.43
C THR A 487 -10.84 19.39 -15.69
N ILE A 488 -9.97 19.93 -14.86
CA ILE A 488 -8.53 19.69 -14.87
C ILE A 488 -8.19 18.71 -13.76
N ALA A 489 -7.56 17.60 -14.10
CA ALA A 489 -7.15 16.55 -13.16
C ALA A 489 -5.61 16.41 -13.17
N THR A 490 -4.99 16.60 -12.01
CA THR A 490 -3.57 16.29 -11.82
C THR A 490 -3.37 14.77 -11.71
N ASN A 491 -2.51 14.21 -12.54
CA ASN A 491 -2.25 12.78 -12.66
C ASN A 491 -3.55 11.99 -12.82
N MET A 492 -3.87 11.16 -11.82
CA MET A 492 -5.09 10.34 -11.76
C MET A 492 -6.09 10.84 -10.71
N ALA A 493 -6.13 12.15 -10.44
CA ALA A 493 -7.16 12.72 -9.56
C ALA A 493 -8.57 12.30 -10.02
N GLY A 494 -9.45 11.95 -9.07
CA GLY A 494 -10.74 11.35 -9.37
C GLY A 494 -10.69 9.89 -9.86
N ARG A 495 -9.65 9.14 -9.48
CA ARG A 495 -9.59 7.69 -9.69
C ARG A 495 -10.78 6.98 -9.04
N GLY A 496 -11.32 5.99 -9.74
CA GLY A 496 -12.44 5.17 -9.27
C GLY A 496 -13.81 5.84 -9.39
N THR A 497 -13.92 7.16 -9.58
CA THR A 497 -15.22 7.80 -9.88
C THR A 497 -15.50 7.76 -11.38
N ASP A 498 -16.71 7.32 -11.73
CA ASP A 498 -17.14 7.26 -13.12
C ASP A 498 -17.69 8.60 -13.62
N ILE A 499 -17.24 9.03 -14.80
CA ILE A 499 -17.75 10.22 -15.48
C ILE A 499 -18.93 9.78 -16.35
N ILE A 500 -20.14 10.09 -15.91
CA ILE A 500 -21.39 9.80 -16.62
C ILE A 500 -21.79 11.04 -17.42
N LEU A 501 -22.05 10.89 -18.71
CA LEU A 501 -22.53 12.01 -19.54
C LEU A 501 -23.88 12.49 -19.01
N GLY A 502 -24.05 13.79 -18.82
CA GLY A 502 -25.25 14.38 -18.19
C GLY A 502 -25.22 14.45 -16.65
N GLY A 503 -24.17 13.92 -15.99
CA GLY A 503 -24.00 13.96 -14.53
C GLY A 503 -24.63 12.79 -13.78
N ASN A 504 -24.24 12.62 -12.51
CA ASN A 504 -24.69 11.50 -11.67
C ASN A 504 -25.81 11.92 -10.70
N ALA A 505 -27.05 11.48 -10.97
CA ALA A 505 -28.24 11.81 -10.19
C ALA A 505 -28.28 11.19 -8.79
N GLU A 506 -27.86 9.93 -8.64
CA GLU A 506 -27.77 9.24 -7.34
C GLU A 506 -26.86 9.99 -6.38
N TYR A 507 -25.70 10.39 -6.90
CA TYR A 507 -24.71 11.12 -6.14
C TYR A 507 -25.23 12.50 -5.70
N MET A 508 -25.95 13.21 -6.58
CA MET A 508 -26.59 14.48 -6.23
C MET A 508 -27.69 14.34 -5.18
N ALA A 509 -28.48 13.25 -5.23
CA ALA A 509 -29.50 12.98 -4.23
C ALA A 509 -28.89 12.72 -2.86
N ARG A 510 -27.83 11.91 -2.78
CA ARG A 510 -27.08 11.64 -1.54
C ARG A 510 -26.54 12.93 -0.93
N LEU A 511 -25.88 13.77 -1.74
CA LEU A 511 -25.35 15.07 -1.30
C LEU A 511 -26.44 16.01 -0.79
N LYS A 512 -27.62 16.02 -1.41
CA LYS A 512 -28.73 16.88 -0.99
C LYS A 512 -29.32 16.44 0.36
N VAL A 513 -29.45 15.13 0.59
CA VAL A 513 -29.85 14.59 1.90
C VAL A 513 -28.78 14.92 2.95
N ARG A 514 -27.50 14.73 2.61
CA ARG A 514 -26.35 15.04 3.48
C ARG A 514 -26.34 16.51 3.92
N GLU A 515 -26.52 17.43 2.98
CA GLU A 515 -26.54 18.88 3.20
C GLU A 515 -27.59 19.30 4.25
N TYR A 516 -28.73 18.62 4.29
CA TYR A 516 -29.82 18.93 5.24
C TYR A 516 -29.67 18.19 6.57
N LEU A 517 -29.17 16.94 6.56
CA LEU A 517 -29.15 16.07 7.73
C LEU A 517 -27.95 16.31 8.64
N LEU A 518 -26.72 16.23 8.12
CA LEU A 518 -25.49 16.21 8.92
C LEU A 518 -25.33 17.43 9.86
N PRO A 519 -25.60 18.67 9.41
CA PRO A 519 -25.50 19.84 10.30
C PRO A 519 -26.37 19.76 11.56
N ARG A 520 -27.41 18.92 11.56
CA ARG A 520 -28.35 18.77 12.67
C ARG A 520 -28.05 17.59 13.58
N ILE A 521 -27.41 16.53 13.08
CA ILE A 521 -27.17 15.30 13.86
C ILE A 521 -25.72 15.11 14.31
N VAL A 522 -24.76 15.72 13.63
CA VAL A 522 -23.32 15.57 13.93
C VAL A 522 -22.91 16.45 15.10
N ARG A 523 -22.14 15.89 16.04
CA ARG A 523 -21.49 16.65 17.12
C ARG A 523 -20.47 17.62 16.50
N PRO A 524 -20.49 18.93 16.82
CA PRO A 524 -19.40 19.82 16.44
C PRO A 524 -18.12 19.34 17.14
N GLU A 525 -17.02 19.19 16.39
CA GLU A 525 -15.72 18.83 16.96
C GLU A 525 -15.26 19.93 17.93
N GLU A 526 -15.09 19.61 19.21
CA GLU A 526 -14.38 20.46 20.18
C GLU A 526 -12.87 20.16 20.12
N GLU A 527 -12.04 21.20 20.12
CA GLU A 527 -10.58 21.10 20.02
C GLU A 527 -9.98 20.29 21.20
N GLY A 528 -9.47 19.08 20.93
CA GLY A 528 -8.67 18.35 21.91
C GLY A 528 -8.28 16.89 21.62
N ASP A 529 -9.01 16.17 20.76
CA ASP A 529 -8.88 14.70 20.65
C ASP A 529 -8.21 14.22 19.35
N ILE A 530 -7.14 14.89 18.93
CA ILE A 530 -6.19 14.25 18.01
C ILE A 530 -5.22 13.46 18.88
N ASN A 531 -5.35 12.12 18.83
CA ASN A 531 -4.47 11.15 19.47
C ASN A 531 -3.01 11.35 19.01
N ALA A 532 -2.29 12.27 19.62
CA ALA A 532 -0.85 12.13 19.81
C ALA A 532 -0.65 11.08 20.91
N PRO A 533 0.25 10.09 20.74
CA PRO A 533 0.53 9.15 21.82
C PRO A 533 1.00 9.94 23.04
N LYS A 534 0.23 9.90 24.13
CA LYS A 534 0.70 10.36 25.43
C LYS A 534 1.79 9.40 25.87
N VAL A 535 3.04 9.75 25.56
CA VAL A 535 4.21 9.14 26.20
C VAL A 535 4.07 9.42 27.69
N ALA A 536 3.89 8.36 28.46
CA ALA A 536 3.81 8.45 29.92
C ALA A 536 5.17 8.90 30.46
N GLY A 537 5.26 10.13 31.00
CA GLY A 537 6.46 10.57 31.72
C GLY A 537 6.85 12.05 31.66
N LEU A 538 6.16 12.92 30.92
CA LEU A 538 6.51 14.35 30.84
C LEU A 538 5.47 15.25 31.53
N ASP A 539 5.95 15.99 32.54
CA ASP A 539 5.21 16.98 33.30
C ASP A 539 4.64 18.09 32.40
N THR A 540 3.33 18.30 32.50
CA THR A 540 2.58 19.31 31.77
C THR A 540 2.69 20.68 32.45
N ARG A 541 3.87 21.30 32.39
CA ARG A 541 4.04 22.73 32.74
C ARG A 541 5.03 23.39 31.81
N ASN A 542 4.57 23.77 30.62
CA ASN A 542 4.92 24.99 29.90
C ASN A 542 4.15 25.03 28.57
N LYS A 543 3.05 25.78 28.52
CA LYS A 543 2.44 26.22 27.26
C LYS A 543 3.15 27.52 26.85
N PRO A 544 3.79 27.62 25.67
CA PRO A 544 4.19 28.90 25.12
C PRO A 544 2.96 29.63 24.56
N GLU A 545 2.71 30.83 25.05
CA GLU A 545 1.77 31.78 24.45
C GLU A 545 2.36 32.38 23.16
N GLY A 546 1.61 32.32 22.06
CA GLY A 546 1.70 33.27 20.95
C GLY A 546 2.41 32.80 19.67
N PHE A 547 1.61 32.50 18.62
CA PHE A 547 1.53 33.25 17.35
C PHE A 547 0.47 32.60 16.46
N ALA A 548 -0.80 32.79 16.83
CA ALA A 548 -1.92 32.59 15.94
C ALA A 548 -2.09 33.84 15.07
N ALA A 549 -1.34 33.92 13.96
CA ALA A 549 -1.75 34.77 12.85
C ALA A 549 -2.87 34.02 12.09
N THR A 550 -4.11 34.26 12.52
CA THR A 550 -5.36 34.18 11.73
C THR A 550 -5.33 33.31 10.47
N SER A 551 -5.11 32.00 10.62
CA SER A 551 -5.90 31.06 9.84
C SER A 551 -7.17 30.84 10.63
N GLU A 552 -8.25 31.55 10.30
CA GLU A 552 -9.59 31.11 10.66
C GLU A 552 -9.73 29.68 10.13
N LYS A 553 -9.45 28.68 10.98
CA LYS A 553 -9.64 27.28 10.65
C LYS A 553 -11.14 27.11 10.45
N LYS A 554 -11.55 27.03 9.18
CA LYS A 554 -12.95 27.03 8.76
C LYS A 554 -13.67 25.89 9.47
N VAL A 555 -14.72 26.22 10.23
CA VAL A 555 -15.74 25.25 10.66
C VAL A 555 -16.16 24.47 9.42
N LYS A 556 -16.01 23.15 9.44
CA LYS A 556 -16.31 22.27 8.31
C LYS A 556 -17.79 22.47 7.94
N THR A 557 -18.05 22.96 6.72
CA THR A 557 -19.42 23.21 6.25
C THR A 557 -19.86 22.06 5.35
N TRP A 558 -20.94 21.36 5.71
CA TRP A 558 -21.58 20.35 4.83
C TRP A 558 -22.42 20.97 3.69
N LYS A 559 -22.30 22.30 3.48
CA LYS A 559 -22.92 22.99 2.35
C LYS A 559 -22.20 22.58 1.07
N VAL A 560 -22.99 22.12 0.10
CA VAL A 560 -22.51 21.69 -1.21
C VAL A 560 -22.53 22.88 -2.16
N SER A 561 -21.60 22.94 -3.12
CA SER A 561 -21.61 24.02 -4.12
C SER A 561 -22.94 24.02 -4.89
N PRO A 562 -23.67 25.15 -4.98
CA PRO A 562 -24.93 25.22 -5.73
C PRO A 562 -24.80 24.80 -7.19
N GLN A 563 -23.60 24.92 -7.77
CA GLN A 563 -23.29 24.55 -9.16
C GLN A 563 -23.41 23.04 -9.43
N ILE A 564 -23.31 22.20 -8.39
CA ILE A 564 -23.45 20.75 -8.51
C ILE A 564 -24.89 20.38 -8.87
N PHE A 565 -25.89 21.12 -8.37
CA PHE A 565 -27.29 20.78 -8.58
C PHE A 565 -27.81 21.39 -9.90
N PRO A 566 -28.36 20.59 -10.83
CA PRO A 566 -28.79 21.06 -12.13
C PRO A 566 -30.08 21.89 -12.09
N THR A 567 -30.93 21.63 -11.10
CA THR A 567 -32.21 22.30 -10.90
C THR A 567 -32.51 22.42 -9.40
N GLN A 568 -33.39 23.35 -9.05
CA GLN A 568 -34.01 23.36 -7.72
C GLN A 568 -35.03 22.22 -7.63
N LEU A 569 -35.14 21.63 -6.44
CA LEU A 569 -36.17 20.62 -6.15
C LEU A 569 -37.56 21.24 -6.20
N SER A 570 -38.56 20.41 -6.47
CA SER A 570 -39.95 20.82 -6.30
C SER A 570 -40.21 21.24 -4.84
N ARG A 571 -41.11 22.22 -4.64
CA ARG A 571 -41.46 22.69 -3.28
C ARG A 571 -41.99 21.58 -2.39
N GLU A 572 -42.69 20.62 -3.00
CA GLU A 572 -43.24 19.44 -2.32
C GLU A 572 -42.11 18.53 -1.81
N THR A 573 -41.15 18.19 -2.68
CA THR A 573 -39.99 17.36 -2.31
C THR A 573 -39.08 18.06 -1.31
N GLU A 574 -38.86 19.37 -1.42
CA GLU A 574 -38.10 20.12 -0.42
C GLU A 574 -38.78 20.10 0.96
N GLN A 575 -40.12 20.18 1.00
CA GLN A 575 -40.87 20.09 2.25
C GLN A 575 -40.77 18.68 2.87
N GLN A 576 -40.97 17.62 2.06
CA GLN A 576 -40.83 16.24 2.52
C GLN A 576 -39.41 15.93 3.02
N LEU A 577 -38.37 16.51 2.40
CA LEU A 577 -36.99 16.42 2.89
C LEU A 577 -36.81 17.03 4.27
N LYS A 578 -37.37 18.22 4.51
CA LYS A 578 -37.33 18.85 5.83
C LYS A 578 -38.06 18.00 6.88
N GLU A 579 -39.21 17.42 6.52
CA GLU A 579 -39.98 16.54 7.42
C GLU A 579 -39.24 15.23 7.74
N ALA A 580 -38.60 14.60 6.74
CA ALA A 580 -37.80 13.39 6.94
C ALA A 580 -36.57 13.65 7.83
N VAL A 581 -35.89 14.78 7.61
CA VAL A 581 -34.74 15.20 8.42
C VAL A 581 -35.17 15.54 9.85
N GLU A 582 -36.29 16.23 10.04
CA GLU A 582 -36.83 16.49 11.38
C GLU A 582 -37.13 15.19 12.13
N PHE A 583 -37.74 14.21 11.45
CA PHE A 583 -37.98 12.89 12.03
C PHE A 583 -36.69 12.17 12.41
N ALA A 584 -35.66 12.20 11.55
CA ALA A 584 -34.36 11.62 11.85
C ALA A 584 -33.67 12.30 13.04
N VAL A 585 -33.75 13.63 13.15
CA VAL A 585 -33.22 14.39 14.28
C VAL A 585 -33.96 14.04 15.58
N GLN A 586 -35.27 13.82 15.53
CA GLN A 586 -36.05 13.37 16.70
C GLN A 586 -35.64 11.97 17.18
N GLN A 587 -35.30 11.07 16.26
CA GLN A 587 -34.89 9.69 16.59
C GLN A 587 -33.44 9.62 17.09
N TYR A 588 -32.49 10.24 16.39
CA TYR A 588 -31.06 10.14 16.71
C TYR A 588 -30.59 11.20 17.72
N GLY A 589 -31.37 12.26 17.91
CA GLY A 589 -31.03 13.39 18.74
C GLY A 589 -30.17 14.43 18.02
N GLU A 590 -30.40 15.69 18.37
CA GLU A 590 -29.68 16.83 17.79
C GLU A 590 -28.21 16.83 18.25
N ARG A 591 -27.28 16.88 17.28
CA ARG A 591 -25.82 16.93 17.50
C ARG A 591 -25.32 15.84 18.44
N LYS A 592 -25.72 14.59 18.22
CA LYS A 592 -25.34 13.44 19.06
C LYS A 592 -24.48 12.39 18.39
N LEU A 593 -24.38 12.35 17.08
CA LEU A 593 -23.63 11.31 16.38
C LEU A 593 -22.21 11.76 16.03
N ALA A 594 -21.28 10.80 15.95
CA ALA A 594 -20.00 11.03 15.30
C ALA A 594 -20.20 11.26 13.79
N GLU A 595 -19.26 11.93 13.12
CA GLU A 595 -19.37 12.20 11.67
C GLU A 595 -19.48 10.89 10.88
N LEU A 596 -18.64 9.90 11.19
CA LEU A 596 -18.64 8.60 10.52
C LEU A 596 -19.99 7.88 10.68
N GLU A 597 -20.56 7.88 11.88
CA GLU A 597 -21.87 7.27 12.14
C GLU A 597 -22.99 7.99 11.37
N ALA A 598 -22.93 9.31 11.26
CA ALA A 598 -23.91 10.09 10.50
C ALA A 598 -23.80 9.85 8.99
N GLU A 599 -22.58 9.76 8.46
CA GLU A 599 -22.31 9.37 7.07
C GLU A 599 -22.82 7.96 6.77
N ASP A 600 -22.60 7.00 7.68
CA ASP A 600 -23.14 5.64 7.57
C ASP A 600 -24.67 5.67 7.48
N LYS A 601 -25.35 6.52 8.26
CA LYS A 601 -26.82 6.65 8.19
C LYS A 601 -27.28 7.18 6.83
N VAL A 602 -26.59 8.17 6.26
CA VAL A 602 -26.89 8.68 4.91
C VAL A 602 -26.60 7.64 3.84
N ALA A 603 -25.49 6.90 3.99
CA ALA A 603 -25.13 5.79 3.13
C ALA A 603 -26.27 4.78 3.12
N VAL A 604 -26.63 4.19 4.28
CA VAL A 604 -27.70 3.19 4.44
C VAL A 604 -29.07 3.70 3.96
N ALA A 605 -29.37 4.99 4.13
CA ALA A 605 -30.59 5.59 3.57
C ALA A 605 -30.59 5.62 2.03
N SER A 606 -29.41 5.76 1.41
CA SER A 606 -29.24 5.72 -0.05
C SER A 606 -29.23 4.28 -0.61
N GLU A 607 -29.09 3.27 0.24
CA GLU A 607 -29.12 1.84 -0.09
C GLU A 607 -30.55 1.31 -0.30
N LYS A 608 -30.71 0.12 -0.89
CA LYS A 608 -32.02 -0.59 -0.91
C LYS A 608 -32.10 -1.74 0.10
N ALA A 609 -31.03 -2.03 0.83
CA ALA A 609 -30.99 -3.12 1.81
C ALA A 609 -32.11 -2.97 2.86
N PRO A 610 -32.81 -4.05 3.24
CA PRO A 610 -33.87 -3.98 4.24
C PRO A 610 -33.33 -3.40 5.56
N THR A 611 -34.12 -2.54 6.18
CA THR A 611 -33.76 -1.86 7.44
C THR A 611 -34.99 -1.77 8.34
N GLU A 612 -34.79 -2.05 9.62
CA GLU A 612 -35.82 -1.89 10.65
C GLU A 612 -35.88 -0.45 11.19
N ASP A 613 -34.92 0.40 10.82
CA ASP A 613 -34.82 1.77 11.32
C ASP A 613 -35.82 2.70 10.58
N PRO A 614 -36.86 3.20 11.25
CA PRO A 614 -37.91 4.00 10.61
C PRO A 614 -37.40 5.37 10.13
N ALA A 615 -36.32 5.91 10.72
CA ALA A 615 -35.72 7.15 10.25
C ALA A 615 -34.99 6.93 8.92
N ILE A 616 -34.28 5.80 8.79
CA ILE A 616 -33.63 5.42 7.52
C ILE A 616 -34.67 5.18 6.43
N GLN A 617 -35.78 4.50 6.72
CA GLN A 617 -36.85 4.27 5.73
C GLN A 617 -37.38 5.60 5.15
N LYS A 618 -37.69 6.58 6.02
CA LYS A 618 -38.15 7.90 5.56
C LYS A 618 -37.08 8.66 4.77
N LEU A 619 -35.82 8.61 5.21
CA LEU A 619 -34.71 9.23 4.49
C LEU A 619 -34.49 8.57 3.11
N ARG A 620 -34.74 7.26 2.99
CA ARG A 620 -34.67 6.51 1.74
C ARG A 620 -35.78 6.90 0.77
N ASP A 621 -37.01 7.02 1.25
CA ASP A 621 -38.15 7.43 0.43
C ASP A 621 -37.89 8.79 -0.21
N ILE A 622 -37.42 9.76 0.58
CA ILE A 622 -37.11 11.08 0.06
C ILE A 622 -35.87 11.10 -0.83
N TYR A 623 -34.84 10.32 -0.50
CA TYR A 623 -33.66 10.13 -1.37
C TYR A 623 -34.08 9.65 -2.76
N ASN A 624 -34.92 8.62 -2.84
CA ASN A 624 -35.42 8.08 -4.10
C ASN A 624 -36.21 9.13 -4.90
N ARG A 625 -37.02 9.94 -4.21
CA ARG A 625 -37.79 11.00 -4.86
C ARG A 625 -36.90 12.11 -5.43
N ILE A 626 -35.89 12.54 -4.67
CA ILE A 626 -34.89 13.52 -5.11
C ILE A 626 -34.10 12.97 -6.31
N ARG A 627 -33.72 11.68 -6.26
CA ARG A 627 -33.02 10.99 -7.34
C ARG A 627 -33.82 11.03 -8.64
N GLU A 628 -35.12 10.71 -8.60
CA GLU A 628 -36.02 10.75 -9.78
C GLU A 628 -36.11 12.15 -10.42
N GLU A 629 -36.22 13.21 -9.60
CA GLU A 629 -36.27 14.59 -10.10
C GLU A 629 -34.97 14.96 -10.84
N TYR A 630 -33.81 14.63 -10.27
CA TYR A 630 -32.54 14.88 -10.93
C TYR A 630 -32.33 13.99 -12.16
N GLU A 631 -32.72 12.72 -12.11
CA GLU A 631 -32.58 11.76 -13.20
C GLU A 631 -33.32 12.21 -14.47
N THR A 632 -34.46 12.88 -14.31
CA THR A 632 -35.21 13.49 -15.42
C THR A 632 -34.37 14.54 -16.16
N PHE A 633 -33.64 15.38 -15.43
CA PHE A 633 -32.77 16.39 -16.02
C PHE A 633 -31.51 15.77 -16.63
N THR A 634 -30.81 14.92 -15.87
CA THR A 634 -29.54 14.32 -16.31
C THR A 634 -29.72 13.46 -17.55
N SER A 635 -30.86 12.77 -17.68
CA SER A 635 -31.18 11.96 -18.88
C SER A 635 -31.36 12.81 -20.14
N SER A 636 -31.94 14.01 -20.02
CA SER A 636 -32.06 14.96 -21.15
C SER A 636 -30.68 15.52 -21.53
N GLU A 637 -29.91 15.97 -20.53
CA GLU A 637 -28.57 16.52 -20.74
C GLU A 637 -27.61 15.46 -21.32
N HIS A 638 -27.74 14.20 -20.91
CA HIS A 638 -27.01 13.06 -21.47
C HIS A 638 -27.19 12.96 -23.00
N GLN A 639 -28.43 13.03 -23.49
CA GLN A 639 -28.71 12.97 -24.93
C GLN A 639 -28.12 14.16 -25.69
N GLU A 640 -28.15 15.36 -25.11
CA GLU A 640 -27.51 16.54 -25.69
C GLU A 640 -25.99 16.36 -25.80
N VAL A 641 -25.34 15.90 -24.73
CA VAL A 641 -23.89 15.66 -24.69
C VAL A 641 -23.47 14.58 -25.70
N ILE A 642 -24.27 13.52 -25.87
CA ILE A 642 -24.04 12.50 -26.92
C ILE A 642 -24.03 13.14 -28.31
N GLN A 643 -25.00 14.01 -28.61
CA GLN A 643 -25.09 14.70 -29.90
C GLN A 643 -23.90 15.64 -30.16
N LEU A 644 -23.34 16.23 -29.11
CA LEU A 644 -22.12 17.04 -29.15
C LEU A 644 -20.82 16.21 -29.25
N GLY A 645 -20.92 14.88 -29.36
CA GLY A 645 -19.78 13.99 -29.53
C GLY A 645 -19.19 13.43 -28.23
N GLY A 646 -19.92 13.54 -27.11
CA GLY A 646 -19.55 12.97 -25.81
C GLY A 646 -18.34 13.65 -25.16
N LEU A 647 -17.74 12.99 -24.15
CA LEU A 647 -16.60 13.52 -23.41
C LEU A 647 -15.36 13.68 -24.31
N HIS A 648 -14.75 14.86 -24.26
CA HIS A 648 -13.45 15.14 -24.87
C HIS A 648 -12.34 15.05 -23.81
N VAL A 649 -11.35 14.19 -24.00
CA VAL A 649 -10.24 14.00 -23.07
C VAL A 649 -8.95 14.53 -23.68
N ILE A 650 -8.30 15.44 -22.97
CA ILE A 650 -7.02 16.04 -23.36
C ILE A 650 -5.93 15.52 -22.43
N GLY A 651 -4.89 14.92 -22.99
CA GLY A 651 -3.63 14.65 -22.27
C GLY A 651 -2.64 15.78 -22.56
N THR A 652 -2.09 16.42 -21.53
CA THR A 652 -1.18 17.55 -21.73
C THR A 652 0.28 17.15 -21.86
N GLU A 653 0.59 15.88 -21.56
CA GLU A 653 1.90 15.21 -21.67
C GLU A 653 1.69 13.70 -21.83
N ARG A 654 2.74 13.00 -22.23
CA ARG A 654 2.83 11.53 -22.15
C ARG A 654 3.34 11.14 -20.77
N HIS A 655 2.68 10.19 -20.12
CA HIS A 655 3.16 9.61 -18.87
C HIS A 655 4.33 8.65 -19.11
N GLU A 656 4.97 8.24 -18.02
CA GLU A 656 6.07 7.27 -18.01
C GLU A 656 5.69 5.92 -18.64
N SER A 657 4.40 5.56 -18.57
CA SER A 657 3.85 4.37 -19.18
C SER A 657 2.65 4.68 -20.07
N ARG A 658 2.57 3.97 -21.20
CA ARG A 658 1.43 3.99 -22.12
C ARG A 658 0.13 3.56 -21.44
N ARG A 659 0.24 2.74 -20.40
CA ARG A 659 -0.88 2.27 -19.59
C ARG A 659 -1.65 3.43 -18.96
N ILE A 660 -0.94 4.33 -18.31
CA ILE A 660 -1.50 5.51 -17.63
C ILE A 660 -2.18 6.43 -18.66
N ASP A 661 -1.57 6.64 -19.82
CA ASP A 661 -2.19 7.38 -20.91
C ASP A 661 -3.51 6.72 -21.37
N ASN A 662 -3.53 5.39 -21.49
CA ASN A 662 -4.72 4.64 -21.88
C ASN A 662 -5.82 4.70 -20.82
N GLN A 663 -5.48 4.77 -19.53
CA GLN A 663 -6.45 4.98 -18.45
C GLN A 663 -7.10 6.36 -18.55
N LEU A 664 -6.32 7.42 -18.84
CA LEU A 664 -6.85 8.76 -19.11
C LEU A 664 -7.79 8.72 -20.33
N ARG A 665 -7.37 8.11 -21.45
CA ARG A 665 -8.21 7.91 -22.63
C ARG A 665 -9.51 7.15 -22.31
N GLY A 666 -9.43 6.14 -21.44
CA GLY A 666 -10.55 5.31 -20.97
C GLY A 666 -11.61 6.06 -20.15
N ARG A 667 -11.39 7.34 -19.83
CA ARG A 667 -12.42 8.20 -19.25
C ARG A 667 -13.52 8.56 -20.25
N ALA A 668 -13.22 8.59 -21.54
CA ALA A 668 -14.19 8.82 -22.61
C ALA A 668 -14.68 7.51 -23.28
N GLY A 669 -15.89 7.58 -23.85
CA GLY A 669 -16.48 6.53 -24.68
C GLY A 669 -16.86 5.24 -23.94
N ARG A 670 -17.39 5.38 -22.73
CA ARG A 670 -17.80 4.26 -21.87
C ARG A 670 -19.15 3.70 -22.29
N GLN A 671 -19.38 2.40 -22.11
CA GLN A 671 -20.63 1.72 -22.48
C GLN A 671 -21.11 2.03 -23.92
N GLY A 672 -20.16 2.23 -24.84
CA GLY A 672 -20.43 2.53 -26.25
C GLY A 672 -20.76 3.99 -26.55
N ASP A 673 -20.70 4.89 -25.56
CA ASP A 673 -20.89 6.33 -25.77
C ASP A 673 -19.88 6.89 -26.79
N PRO A 674 -20.24 7.95 -27.53
CA PRO A 674 -19.27 8.70 -28.30
C PRO A 674 -18.27 9.41 -27.37
N GLY A 675 -17.10 9.70 -27.90
CA GLY A 675 -16.07 10.44 -27.18
C GLY A 675 -14.85 10.63 -28.04
N SER A 676 -13.94 11.46 -27.60
CA SER A 676 -12.66 11.63 -28.29
C SER A 676 -11.52 11.88 -27.34
N THR A 677 -10.32 11.52 -27.76
CA THR A 677 -9.10 11.74 -26.98
C THR A 677 -8.04 12.39 -27.85
N LYS A 678 -7.28 13.32 -27.29
CA LYS A 678 -6.19 14.03 -27.98
C LYS A 678 -5.06 14.33 -27.00
N PHE A 679 -3.82 14.18 -27.44
CA PHE A 679 -2.65 14.49 -26.63
C PHE A 679 -1.90 15.67 -27.22
N PHE A 680 -1.53 16.60 -26.35
CA PHE A 680 -0.74 17.79 -26.64
C PHE A 680 0.62 17.61 -26.01
N LEU A 681 1.70 17.70 -26.77
CA LEU A 681 3.06 17.43 -26.30
C LEU A 681 3.98 18.59 -26.66
N SER A 682 5.04 18.77 -25.90
CA SER A 682 6.11 19.72 -26.20
C SER A 682 7.47 19.03 -26.18
N LEU A 683 8.40 19.50 -27.00
CA LEU A 683 9.80 19.06 -26.96
C LEU A 683 10.48 19.31 -25.60
N GLN A 684 9.96 20.28 -24.86
CA GLN A 684 10.44 20.63 -23.53
C GLN A 684 9.86 19.72 -22.43
N ASP A 685 8.87 18.87 -22.75
CA ASP A 685 8.30 17.92 -21.79
C ASP A 685 9.36 16.94 -21.30
N ASN A 686 9.29 16.56 -20.02
CA ASN A 686 10.29 15.71 -19.36
C ASN A 686 10.61 14.41 -20.12
N LEU A 687 9.58 13.71 -20.61
CA LEU A 687 9.75 12.46 -21.35
C LEU A 687 10.62 12.66 -22.60
N LEU A 688 10.35 13.73 -23.36
CA LEU A 688 11.07 14.03 -24.59
C LEU A 688 12.47 14.58 -24.31
N ARG A 689 12.62 15.42 -23.28
CA ARG A 689 13.91 15.96 -22.85
C ARG A 689 14.88 14.88 -22.39
N ILE A 690 14.41 13.92 -21.60
CA ILE A 690 15.26 12.87 -21.01
C ILE A 690 15.45 11.69 -21.99
N PHE A 691 14.41 11.28 -22.70
CA PHE A 691 14.40 10.02 -23.48
C PHE A 691 14.18 10.18 -24.99
N GLY A 692 13.82 11.38 -25.47
CA GLY A 692 13.55 11.65 -26.89
C GLY A 692 14.79 11.60 -27.77
N GLY A 693 15.98 11.81 -27.20
CA GLY A 693 17.28 11.69 -27.86
C GLY A 693 17.55 12.72 -28.97
N GLN A 694 18.77 12.73 -29.50
CA GLN A 694 19.24 13.66 -30.57
C GLN A 694 18.39 13.64 -31.86
N ARG A 695 17.64 12.56 -32.08
CA ARG A 695 16.90 12.30 -33.33
C ARG A 695 15.66 13.18 -33.45
N VAL A 696 14.94 13.43 -32.35
CA VAL A 696 13.76 14.31 -32.33
C VAL A 696 14.19 15.77 -32.50
N GLU A 697 15.25 16.17 -31.80
CA GLU A 697 15.82 17.51 -31.89
C GLU A 697 16.36 17.82 -33.30
N SER A 698 17.11 16.90 -33.91
CA SER A 698 17.64 17.04 -35.27
C SER A 698 16.53 17.15 -36.32
N MET A 699 15.44 16.41 -36.14
CA MET A 699 14.30 16.43 -37.06
C MET A 699 13.57 17.79 -37.03
N MET A 700 13.49 18.42 -35.86
CA MET A 700 12.83 19.73 -35.68
C MET A 700 13.64 20.88 -36.25
N ASN A 701 14.97 20.85 -36.06
CA ASN A 701 15.88 21.80 -36.70
C ASN A 701 15.79 21.73 -38.24
N MET A 702 15.48 20.55 -38.80
CA MET A 702 15.29 20.37 -40.24
C MET A 702 13.96 20.96 -40.75
N PHE A 703 12.90 20.94 -39.95
CA PHE A 703 11.57 21.42 -40.37
C PHE A 703 11.35 22.93 -40.21
N ARG A 704 12.30 23.68 -39.61
CA ARG A 704 12.19 25.15 -39.40
C ARG A 704 10.84 25.59 -38.84
N VAL A 705 10.31 24.83 -37.88
CA VAL A 705 8.97 25.04 -37.35
C VAL A 705 8.94 26.27 -36.45
N GLU A 706 7.97 27.16 -36.69
CA GLU A 706 7.65 28.29 -35.80
C GLU A 706 7.16 27.77 -34.44
N GLU A 707 7.33 28.55 -33.37
CA GLU A 707 7.10 28.05 -32.00
C GLU A 707 5.66 27.60 -31.73
N ASP A 708 4.69 28.24 -32.39
CA ASP A 708 3.25 28.01 -32.18
C ASP A 708 2.63 27.02 -33.18
N MET A 709 3.40 26.48 -34.14
CA MET A 709 2.83 25.62 -35.19
C MET A 709 2.74 24.15 -34.72
N PRO A 710 1.53 23.54 -34.73
CA PRO A 710 1.36 22.14 -34.36
C PRO A 710 1.97 21.20 -35.41
N ILE A 711 2.68 20.17 -34.94
CA ILE A 711 3.24 19.12 -35.79
C ILE A 711 2.46 17.84 -35.58
N GLU A 712 1.71 17.44 -36.60
CA GLU A 712 1.05 16.15 -36.66
C GLU A 712 1.83 15.21 -37.59
N SER A 713 2.59 14.28 -37.00
CA SER A 713 3.37 13.32 -37.78
C SER A 713 3.36 11.93 -37.15
N LYS A 714 2.94 10.94 -37.94
CA LYS A 714 2.99 9.51 -37.54
C LYS A 714 4.42 9.04 -37.19
N MET A 715 5.45 9.66 -37.75
CA MET A 715 6.85 9.33 -37.44
C MET A 715 7.24 9.80 -36.04
N LEU A 716 6.72 10.96 -35.62
CA LEU A 716 6.94 11.52 -34.29
C LEU A 716 6.22 10.71 -33.22
N THR A 717 4.96 10.32 -33.46
CA THR A 717 4.21 9.40 -32.59
C THR A 717 4.96 8.09 -32.36
N ARG A 718 5.52 7.48 -33.41
CA ARG A 718 6.34 6.25 -33.26
C ARG A 718 7.62 6.46 -32.44
N SER A 719 8.25 7.63 -32.58
CA SER A 719 9.47 7.95 -31.82
C SER A 719 9.14 8.15 -30.33
N LEU A 720 8.02 8.78 -30.03
CA LEU A 720 7.46 8.93 -28.69
C LEU A 720 7.11 7.58 -28.05
N GLU A 721 6.44 6.68 -28.78
CA GLU A 721 6.18 5.32 -28.31
C GLU A 721 7.48 4.57 -28.00
N GLY A 722 8.53 4.79 -28.79
CA GLY A 722 9.87 4.23 -28.53
C GLY A 722 10.53 4.79 -27.27
N ALA A 723 10.35 6.09 -26.98
CA ALA A 723 10.83 6.72 -25.76
C ALA A 723 10.09 6.19 -24.51
N GLN A 724 8.75 6.14 -24.54
CA GLN A 724 7.95 5.56 -23.45
C GLN A 724 8.36 4.12 -23.14
N LYS A 725 8.54 3.28 -24.17
CA LYS A 725 8.95 1.88 -23.96
C LYS A 725 10.30 1.76 -23.26
N LYS A 726 11.24 2.68 -23.50
CA LYS A 726 12.53 2.71 -22.79
C LYS A 726 12.34 3.06 -21.31
N VAL A 727 11.46 4.00 -21.00
CA VAL A 727 11.11 4.37 -19.62
C VAL A 727 10.44 3.21 -18.89
N GLU A 728 9.48 2.54 -19.54
CA GLU A 728 8.83 1.34 -19.00
C GLU A 728 9.85 0.24 -18.70
N THR A 729 10.79 -0.01 -19.62
CA THR A 729 11.86 -1.01 -19.43
C THR A 729 12.77 -0.63 -18.27
N TYR A 730 13.16 0.65 -18.17
CA TYR A 730 14.00 1.15 -17.07
C TYR A 730 13.35 0.92 -15.71
N TYR A 731 12.07 1.27 -15.55
CA TYR A 731 11.36 1.03 -14.29
C TYR A 731 11.08 -0.45 -14.01
N TYR A 732 10.85 -1.25 -15.06
CA TYR A 732 10.77 -2.71 -14.92
C TYR A 732 12.07 -3.28 -14.37
N ASP A 733 13.23 -2.86 -14.88
CA ASP A 733 14.54 -3.33 -14.41
C ASP A 733 14.79 -2.94 -12.95
N ILE A 734 14.41 -1.73 -12.53
CA ILE A 734 14.47 -1.30 -11.12
C ILE A 734 13.61 -2.20 -10.24
N ARG A 735 12.33 -2.41 -10.60
CA ARG A 735 11.43 -3.27 -9.81
C ARG A 735 11.92 -4.70 -9.74
N LYS A 736 12.41 -5.22 -10.85
CA LYS A 736 13.00 -6.56 -10.93
C LYS A 736 14.18 -6.67 -9.97
N GLN A 737 15.08 -5.70 -9.96
CA GLN A 737 16.21 -5.67 -9.04
C GLN A 737 15.71 -5.63 -7.58
N VAL A 738 14.82 -4.71 -7.23
CA VAL A 738 14.25 -4.62 -5.86
C VAL A 738 13.64 -5.95 -5.42
N PHE A 739 12.90 -6.63 -6.31
CA PHE A 739 12.34 -7.95 -6.04
C PHE A 739 13.40 -9.03 -5.84
N GLU A 740 14.42 -9.12 -6.71
CA GLU A 740 15.49 -10.13 -6.62
C GLU A 740 16.28 -10.01 -5.29
N TYR A 741 16.57 -8.78 -4.84
CA TYR A 741 17.21 -8.57 -3.52
C TYR A 741 16.27 -8.91 -2.36
N ASP A 742 14.99 -8.56 -2.46
CA ASP A 742 14.01 -8.91 -1.41
C ASP A 742 13.69 -10.40 -1.38
N GLU A 743 13.83 -11.18 -2.46
CA GLU A 743 13.66 -12.64 -2.42
C GLU A 743 14.64 -13.31 -1.45
N VAL A 744 15.90 -12.83 -1.39
CA VAL A 744 16.89 -13.30 -0.43
C VAL A 744 16.40 -13.03 1.00
N MET A 745 15.97 -11.79 1.26
CA MET A 745 15.43 -11.39 2.56
C MET A 745 14.13 -12.12 2.92
N ASN A 746 13.28 -12.40 1.93
CA ASN A 746 11.99 -13.03 2.14
C ASN A 746 12.14 -14.47 2.62
N ASN A 747 13.12 -15.21 2.11
CA ASN A 747 13.40 -16.57 2.58
C ASN A 747 13.82 -16.58 4.06
N GLN A 748 14.69 -15.65 4.45
CA GLN A 748 15.13 -15.47 5.84
C GLN A 748 13.96 -15.02 6.74
N ARG A 749 13.20 -14.02 6.29
CA ARG A 749 12.02 -13.47 6.95
C ARG A 749 10.98 -14.54 7.22
N ARG A 750 10.67 -15.40 6.24
CA ARG A 750 9.71 -16.50 6.40
C ARG A 750 10.13 -17.48 7.51
N ALA A 751 11.42 -17.78 7.62
CA ALA A 751 11.93 -18.64 8.69
C ALA A 751 11.76 -17.96 10.06
N ILE A 752 12.17 -16.69 10.19
CA ILE A 752 12.06 -15.93 11.44
C ILE A 752 10.62 -15.70 11.87
N TYR A 753 9.74 -15.32 10.93
CA TYR A 753 8.33 -15.05 11.24
C TYR A 753 7.59 -16.35 11.61
N ALA A 754 7.91 -17.48 10.97
CA ALA A 754 7.37 -18.77 11.36
C ALA A 754 7.83 -19.18 12.77
N GLU A 755 9.11 -18.95 13.10
CA GLU A 755 9.65 -19.19 14.45
C GLU A 755 8.94 -18.32 15.49
N ARG A 756 8.89 -17.00 15.25
CA ARG A 756 8.23 -16.04 16.11
C ARG A 756 6.77 -16.40 16.33
N ARG A 757 6.05 -16.77 15.27
CA ARG A 757 4.63 -17.15 15.36
C ARG A 757 4.43 -18.38 16.24
N ARG A 758 5.27 -19.41 16.08
CA ARG A 758 5.22 -20.62 16.91
C ARG A 758 5.42 -20.30 18.39
N VAL A 759 6.36 -19.39 18.68
CA VAL A 759 6.66 -18.94 20.05
C VAL A 759 5.51 -18.11 20.64
N LEU A 760 4.89 -17.24 19.84
CA LEU A 760 3.71 -16.46 20.23
C LEU A 760 2.50 -17.35 20.54
N GLU A 761 2.31 -18.43 19.79
CA GLU A 761 1.25 -19.43 20.01
C GLU A 761 1.55 -20.36 21.21
N GLY A 762 2.78 -20.32 21.74
CA GLY A 762 3.19 -21.09 22.92
C GLY A 762 3.44 -22.57 22.64
N LEU A 763 3.72 -22.94 21.38
CA LEU A 763 3.92 -24.32 20.96
C LEU A 763 5.36 -24.77 21.26
N ASP A 764 5.50 -25.90 21.97
CA ASP A 764 6.75 -26.66 22.19
C ASP A 764 7.96 -25.85 22.70
N LEU A 765 7.72 -24.83 23.54
CA LEU A 765 8.78 -23.94 24.03
C LEU A 765 9.90 -24.68 24.78
N LYS A 766 9.57 -25.71 25.59
CA LYS A 766 10.54 -26.53 26.35
C LYS A 766 11.54 -27.18 25.41
N GLU A 767 10.99 -27.91 24.45
CA GLU A 767 11.77 -28.75 23.55
C GLU A 767 12.68 -27.88 22.70
N GLN A 768 12.21 -26.70 22.27
CA GLN A 768 13.01 -25.77 21.51
C GLN A 768 14.19 -25.21 22.31
N VAL A 769 13.98 -24.82 23.56
CA VAL A 769 15.07 -24.32 24.41
C VAL A 769 16.08 -25.41 24.72
N ILE A 770 15.62 -26.63 25.02
CA ILE A 770 16.52 -27.77 25.23
C ILE A 770 17.35 -28.00 23.97
N LYS A 771 16.73 -28.00 22.79
CA LYS A 771 17.44 -28.14 21.52
C LYS A 771 18.46 -27.02 21.29
N TYR A 772 18.13 -25.77 21.62
CA TYR A 772 19.09 -24.66 21.55
C TYR A 772 20.27 -24.87 22.50
N ALA A 773 20.01 -25.39 23.70
CA ALA A 773 21.03 -25.67 24.68
C ALA A 773 21.94 -26.82 24.24
N GLU A 774 21.39 -27.91 23.71
CA GLU A 774 22.14 -29.04 23.13
C GLU A 774 23.04 -28.59 21.98
N GLN A 775 22.49 -27.85 21.02
CA GLN A 775 23.28 -27.31 19.90
C GLN A 775 24.35 -26.33 20.38
N THR A 776 24.08 -25.55 21.43
CA THR A 776 25.08 -24.64 22.00
C THR A 776 26.22 -25.43 22.67
N MET A 777 25.93 -26.57 23.32
CA MET A 777 26.97 -27.44 23.86
C MET A 777 27.80 -28.07 22.74
N ASP A 778 27.16 -28.55 21.67
CA ASP A 778 27.86 -29.10 20.50
C ASP A 778 28.79 -28.06 19.86
N ASP A 779 28.32 -26.82 19.68
CA ASP A 779 29.12 -25.71 19.16
C ASP A 779 30.35 -25.41 20.04
N ILE A 780 30.18 -25.48 21.37
CA ILE A 780 31.29 -25.27 22.32
C ILE A 780 32.30 -26.41 22.17
N VAL A 781 31.86 -27.67 22.10
CA VAL A 781 32.77 -28.81 21.88
C VAL A 781 33.54 -28.61 20.57
N GLU A 782 32.87 -28.29 19.47
CA GLU A 782 33.52 -28.09 18.16
C GLU A 782 34.52 -26.93 18.14
N ALA A 783 34.32 -25.89 18.95
CA ALA A 783 35.23 -24.75 19.02
C ALA A 783 36.54 -25.06 19.76
N TYR A 784 36.54 -25.98 20.74
CA TYR A 784 37.69 -26.28 21.60
C TYR A 784 38.29 -27.68 21.39
N VAL A 785 37.59 -28.55 20.66
CA VAL A 785 37.99 -29.93 20.38
C VAL A 785 38.16 -30.13 18.89
N ASN A 786 39.41 -30.28 18.44
CA ASN A 786 39.72 -30.57 17.04
C ASN A 786 39.87 -32.09 16.83
N PRO A 787 39.04 -32.73 15.99
CA PRO A 787 39.12 -34.17 15.71
C PRO A 787 40.43 -34.61 15.05
N ASP A 788 41.15 -33.70 14.39
CA ASP A 788 42.43 -33.99 13.74
C ASP A 788 43.63 -34.02 14.71
N LEU A 789 43.42 -33.60 15.98
CA LEU A 789 44.46 -33.56 17.00
C LEU A 789 44.27 -34.70 18.03
N PRO A 790 45.37 -35.21 18.64
CA PRO A 790 45.30 -36.15 19.75
C PRO A 790 44.48 -35.58 20.94
N SER A 791 43.83 -36.45 21.71
CA SER A 791 43.00 -36.04 22.86
C SER A 791 43.77 -35.25 23.93
N GLU A 792 45.08 -35.46 24.03
CA GLU A 792 45.98 -34.71 24.93
C GLU A 792 46.16 -33.24 24.53
N GLU A 793 45.87 -32.87 23.27
CA GLU A 793 45.96 -31.50 22.76
C GLU A 793 44.61 -30.75 22.79
N TRP A 794 43.55 -31.39 23.25
CA TRP A 794 42.23 -30.76 23.38
C TRP A 794 42.21 -29.75 24.51
N GLN A 795 41.56 -28.61 24.29
CA GLN A 795 41.50 -27.51 25.26
C GLN A 795 40.34 -27.70 26.25
N LEU A 796 40.31 -28.86 26.93
CA LEU A 796 39.21 -29.28 27.81
C LEU A 796 38.98 -28.31 28.98
N ASP A 797 40.03 -27.73 29.54
CA ASP A 797 39.92 -26.74 30.62
C ASP A 797 39.13 -25.50 30.18
N GLN A 798 39.50 -24.92 29.04
CA GLN A 798 38.82 -23.74 28.49
C GLN A 798 37.39 -24.04 28.06
N MET A 799 37.17 -25.24 27.51
CA MET A 799 35.84 -25.72 27.14
C MET A 799 34.92 -25.79 28.37
N VAL A 800 35.38 -26.41 29.46
CA VAL A 800 34.62 -26.55 30.71
C VAL A 800 34.33 -25.18 31.33
N ASP A 801 35.30 -24.26 31.34
CA ASP A 801 35.09 -22.88 31.80
C ASP A 801 34.02 -22.16 30.98
N LYS A 802 34.02 -22.34 29.65
CA LYS A 802 32.99 -21.76 28.79
C LYS A 802 31.61 -22.35 29.04
N VAL A 803 31.51 -23.66 29.25
CA VAL A 803 30.24 -24.32 29.63
C VAL A 803 29.69 -23.73 30.94
N LYS A 804 30.55 -23.53 31.94
CA LYS A 804 30.18 -22.95 33.24
C LYS A 804 29.69 -21.50 33.13
N GLU A 805 30.28 -20.72 32.22
CA GLU A 805 29.85 -19.34 31.94
C GLU A 805 28.41 -19.30 31.39
N PHE A 806 28.07 -20.20 30.48
CA PHE A 806 26.71 -20.30 29.93
C PHE A 806 25.71 -20.88 30.94
N VAL A 807 26.15 -21.86 31.74
CA VAL A 807 25.27 -22.67 32.60
C VAL A 807 25.89 -22.79 33.99
N TYR A 808 25.61 -21.82 34.86
CA TYR A 808 26.17 -21.78 36.22
C TYR A 808 25.82 -23.01 37.07
N LEU A 809 24.76 -23.75 36.73
CA LEU A 809 24.36 -24.99 37.41
C LEU A 809 25.30 -26.17 37.13
N LEU A 810 26.20 -26.04 36.14
CA LEU A 810 27.24 -27.03 35.83
C LEU A 810 28.60 -26.65 36.44
N ALA A 811 28.61 -25.84 37.51
CA ALA A 811 29.84 -25.41 38.18
C ALA A 811 30.73 -26.58 38.67
N ASP A 812 30.12 -27.72 39.00
CA ASP A 812 30.78 -28.94 39.48
C ASP A 812 31.38 -29.82 38.35
N LEU A 813 31.23 -29.42 37.08
CA LEU A 813 31.82 -30.13 35.94
C LEU A 813 33.35 -30.01 35.99
N GLU A 814 34.06 -31.14 35.93
CA GLU A 814 35.53 -31.18 35.96
C GLU A 814 36.10 -31.70 34.63
N PRO A 815 37.22 -31.13 34.12
CA PRO A 815 37.85 -31.59 32.88
C PRO A 815 38.20 -33.08 32.89
N SER A 816 38.60 -33.61 34.05
CA SER A 816 38.91 -35.03 34.23
C SER A 816 37.74 -35.99 33.98
N GLN A 817 36.50 -35.49 33.96
CA GLN A 817 35.32 -36.29 33.61
C GLN A 817 35.19 -36.51 32.10
N LEU A 818 35.95 -35.76 31.29
CA LEU A 818 35.87 -35.72 29.83
C LEU A 818 37.13 -36.26 29.14
N GLU A 819 38.26 -36.40 29.86
CA GLU A 819 39.58 -36.81 29.30
C GLU A 819 39.56 -38.15 28.56
N ASP A 820 38.78 -39.13 29.04
CA ASP A 820 38.71 -40.48 28.48
C ASP A 820 37.56 -40.68 27.46
N LEU A 821 36.79 -39.64 27.16
CA LEU A 821 35.61 -39.73 26.30
C LEU A 821 35.94 -39.37 24.85
N SER A 822 35.30 -40.07 23.91
CA SER A 822 35.29 -39.65 22.50
C SER A 822 34.45 -38.38 22.30
N ILE A 823 34.64 -37.68 21.19
CA ILE A 823 33.91 -36.43 20.89
C ILE A 823 32.39 -36.64 20.94
N ASP A 824 31.89 -37.75 20.38
CA ASP A 824 30.46 -38.08 20.40
C ASP A 824 29.96 -38.37 21.82
N GLU A 825 30.79 -38.99 22.67
CA GLU A 825 30.49 -39.24 24.08
C GLU A 825 30.52 -37.95 24.90
N ILE A 826 31.46 -37.03 24.66
CA ILE A 826 31.50 -35.70 25.27
C ILE A 826 30.23 -34.92 24.92
N LYS A 827 29.85 -34.90 23.64
CA LYS A 827 28.61 -34.25 23.19
C LYS A 827 27.39 -34.85 23.89
N THR A 828 27.25 -36.17 23.87
CA THR A 828 26.13 -36.88 24.52
C THR A 828 26.08 -36.58 26.02
N PHE A 829 27.24 -36.61 26.69
CA PHE A 829 27.34 -36.33 28.11
C PHE A 829 26.90 -34.90 28.44
N LEU A 830 27.38 -33.89 27.70
CA LEU A 830 26.99 -32.50 27.91
C LEU A 830 25.50 -32.26 27.60
N GLN A 831 24.95 -32.94 26.58
CA GLN A 831 23.51 -32.90 26.25
C GLN A 831 22.65 -33.49 27.39
N GLU A 832 23.10 -34.54 28.07
CA GLU A 832 22.41 -35.06 29.25
C GLU A 832 22.53 -34.11 30.45
N GLN A 833 23.72 -33.57 30.70
CA GLN A 833 23.95 -32.62 31.80
C GLN A 833 23.11 -31.34 31.64
N ILE A 834 22.99 -30.81 30.42
CA ILE A 834 22.21 -29.59 30.19
C ILE A 834 20.70 -29.82 30.37
N ARG A 835 20.19 -31.02 30.03
CA ARG A 835 18.78 -31.39 30.31
C ARG A 835 18.51 -31.42 31.81
N ILE A 836 19.42 -32.00 32.58
CA ILE A 836 19.31 -32.04 34.06
C ILE A 836 19.37 -30.61 34.63
N ALA A 837 20.32 -29.80 34.18
CA ALA A 837 20.46 -28.41 34.61
C ALA A 837 19.20 -27.58 34.29
N TYR A 838 18.61 -27.79 33.11
CA TYR A 838 17.38 -27.14 32.70
C TYR A 838 16.20 -27.57 33.58
N ASP A 839 16.01 -28.86 33.84
CA ASP A 839 14.92 -29.35 34.72
C ASP A 839 15.06 -28.82 36.15
N LEU A 840 16.30 -28.69 36.65
CA LEU A 840 16.57 -28.03 37.94
C LEU A 840 16.21 -26.54 37.91
N LYS A 841 16.55 -25.83 36.82
CA LYS A 841 16.21 -24.42 36.64
C LYS A 841 14.70 -24.21 36.56
N GLU A 842 14.00 -25.02 35.79
CA GLU A 842 12.53 -25.02 35.70
C GLU A 842 11.92 -25.21 37.09
N ALA A 843 12.37 -26.21 37.85
CA ALA A 843 11.91 -26.43 39.21
C ALA A 843 12.21 -25.26 40.17
N GLN A 844 13.32 -24.54 39.99
CA GLN A 844 13.64 -23.34 40.78
C GLN A 844 12.70 -22.17 40.45
N VAL A 845 12.43 -21.92 39.17
CA VAL A 845 11.59 -20.81 38.70
C VAL A 845 10.11 -21.08 39.02
N ASP A 846 9.62 -22.29 38.77
CA ASP A 846 8.21 -22.63 39.00
C ASP A 846 7.83 -22.71 40.49
N ARG A 847 8.81 -22.87 41.39
CA ARG A 847 8.60 -22.71 42.84
C ARG A 847 8.18 -21.28 43.21
N ILE A 848 8.60 -20.27 42.44
CA ILE A 848 8.21 -18.87 42.66
C ILE A 848 6.78 -18.66 42.16
N GLN A 849 6.50 -19.09 40.92
CA GLN A 849 5.16 -19.06 40.33
C GLN A 849 5.02 -20.17 39.29
N PRO A 850 3.99 -21.05 39.38
CA PRO A 850 3.77 -22.10 38.39
C PRO A 850 3.60 -21.53 36.97
N GLY A 851 4.33 -22.09 36.00
CA GLY A 851 4.27 -21.68 34.59
C GLY A 851 5.06 -20.40 34.27
N LEU A 852 5.81 -19.84 35.23
CA LEU A 852 6.68 -18.69 35.00
C LEU A 852 7.85 -19.05 34.08
N MET A 853 8.35 -20.30 34.14
CA MET A 853 9.40 -20.76 33.23
C MET A 853 8.97 -20.65 31.76
N ARG A 854 7.74 -21.07 31.44
CA ARG A 854 7.17 -20.96 30.08
C ARG A 854 7.04 -19.52 29.60
N GLN A 855 6.67 -18.61 30.50
CA GLN A 855 6.59 -17.19 30.18
C GLN A 855 7.98 -16.58 29.93
N ALA A 856 8.97 -16.97 30.73
CA ALA A 856 10.35 -16.54 30.59
C ALA A 856 10.95 -17.01 29.26
N GLU A 857 10.75 -18.28 28.88
CA GLU A 857 11.22 -18.80 27.60
C GLU A 857 10.63 -18.03 26.42
N ARG A 858 9.30 -17.86 26.41
CA ARG A 858 8.61 -17.10 25.37
C ARG A 858 9.18 -15.68 25.29
N PHE A 859 9.36 -15.02 26.43
CA PHE A 859 9.89 -13.67 26.50
C PHE A 859 11.32 -13.59 25.94
N PHE A 860 12.25 -14.43 26.41
CA PHE A 860 13.64 -14.40 25.97
C PHE A 860 13.79 -14.81 24.51
N ILE A 861 13.06 -15.82 24.02
CA ILE A 861 13.11 -16.20 22.61
C ILE A 861 12.65 -15.03 21.73
N LEU A 862 11.49 -14.42 22.02
CA LEU A 862 10.99 -13.29 21.25
C LEU A 862 11.94 -12.09 21.33
N GLN A 863 12.42 -11.73 22.52
CA GLN A 863 13.31 -10.59 22.70
C GLN A 863 14.62 -10.75 21.92
N GLN A 864 15.22 -11.94 21.94
CA GLN A 864 16.48 -12.20 21.23
C GLN A 864 16.27 -12.27 19.72
N ILE A 865 15.21 -12.92 19.24
CA ILE A 865 14.83 -12.90 17.82
C ILE A 865 14.64 -11.46 17.35
N ASP A 866 13.88 -10.64 18.09
CA ASP A 866 13.55 -9.27 17.68
C ASP A 866 14.76 -8.35 17.65
N THR A 867 15.67 -8.51 18.59
CA THR A 867 16.88 -7.67 18.67
C THR A 867 17.84 -8.02 17.55
N LEU A 868 18.19 -9.30 17.42
CA LEU A 868 19.15 -9.76 16.42
C LEU A 868 18.60 -9.68 15.00
N TRP A 869 17.29 -9.86 14.80
CA TRP A 869 16.66 -9.64 13.49
C TRP A 869 16.74 -8.17 13.06
N ARG A 870 16.52 -7.21 13.97
CA ARG A 870 16.64 -5.77 13.66
C ARG A 870 18.08 -5.39 13.29
N GLU A 871 19.06 -5.93 13.99
CA GLU A 871 20.48 -5.76 13.66
C GLU A 871 20.82 -6.38 12.30
N HIS A 872 20.31 -7.59 12.03
CA HIS A 872 20.47 -8.26 10.75
C HIS A 872 19.86 -7.46 9.60
N LEU A 873 18.67 -6.87 9.76
CA LEU A 873 18.08 -5.99 8.74
C LEU A 873 19.00 -4.79 8.41
N GLN A 874 19.64 -4.19 9.41
CA GLN A 874 20.62 -3.12 9.18
C GLN A 874 21.86 -3.61 8.43
N GLN A 875 22.40 -4.76 8.85
CA GLN A 875 23.56 -5.36 8.18
C GLN A 875 23.25 -5.69 6.72
N MET A 876 22.05 -6.18 6.44
CA MET A 876 21.59 -6.49 5.08
C MET A 876 21.39 -5.23 4.24
N ASP A 877 20.86 -4.15 4.82
CA ASP A 877 20.77 -2.86 4.12
C ASP A 877 22.16 -2.31 3.77
N ALA A 878 23.12 -2.35 4.70
CA ALA A 878 24.51 -1.95 4.47
C ALA A 878 25.22 -2.84 3.44
N LEU A 879 24.99 -4.17 3.52
CA LEU A 879 25.53 -5.13 2.56
C LEU A 879 25.03 -4.82 1.14
N ARG A 880 23.73 -4.54 0.97
CA ARG A 880 23.14 -4.21 -0.32
C ARG A 880 23.83 -3.00 -0.97
N GLU A 881 24.14 -1.97 -0.19
CA GLU A 881 24.84 -0.77 -0.70
C GLU A 881 26.29 -1.07 -1.07
N SER A 882 27.01 -1.81 -0.21
CA SER A 882 28.42 -2.13 -0.43
C SER A 882 28.65 -3.03 -1.64
N VAL A 883 27.74 -3.98 -1.90
CA VAL A 883 27.85 -4.94 -2.99
C VAL A 883 27.61 -4.28 -4.35
N GLY A 884 26.84 -3.18 -4.40
CA GLY A 884 26.70 -2.34 -5.60
C GLY A 884 28.05 -1.80 -6.10
N LEU A 885 28.95 -1.42 -5.18
CA LEU A 885 30.29 -0.91 -5.48
C LEU A 885 31.26 -2.01 -5.94
N ARG A 886 30.95 -3.29 -5.70
CA ARG A 886 31.81 -4.43 -6.12
C ARG A 886 31.54 -4.92 -7.54
N SER A 887 30.50 -4.40 -8.19
CA SER A 887 30.19 -4.64 -9.61
C SER A 887 31.35 -4.29 -10.56
N TYR A 888 32.28 -3.43 -10.14
CA TYR A 888 33.52 -3.10 -10.85
C TYR A 888 34.49 -4.29 -10.98
N GLY A 889 34.35 -5.33 -10.14
CA GLY A 889 35.22 -6.53 -10.12
C GLY A 889 34.78 -7.70 -11.00
N GLN A 890 33.84 -7.51 -11.93
CA GLN A 890 33.27 -8.56 -12.81
C GLN A 890 32.54 -9.73 -12.10
N LYS A 891 32.24 -9.59 -10.80
CA LYS A 891 31.39 -10.54 -10.08
C LYS A 891 29.93 -10.09 -10.08
N ASP A 892 29.00 -11.03 -10.09
CA ASP A 892 27.56 -10.74 -10.00
C ASP A 892 27.21 -10.25 -8.58
N PRO A 893 26.78 -8.98 -8.41
CA PRO A 893 26.44 -8.42 -7.10
C PRO A 893 25.36 -9.23 -6.38
N LEU A 894 24.36 -9.76 -7.08
CA LEU A 894 23.26 -10.50 -6.45
C LEU A 894 23.76 -11.82 -5.83
N LEU A 895 24.72 -12.48 -6.47
CA LEU A 895 25.28 -13.73 -5.97
C LEU A 895 26.08 -13.53 -4.69
N GLU A 896 26.91 -12.47 -4.65
CA GLU A 896 27.68 -12.10 -3.46
C GLU A 896 26.75 -11.68 -2.31
N TYR A 897 25.73 -10.84 -2.59
CA TYR A 897 24.71 -10.47 -1.60
C TYR A 897 24.00 -11.70 -1.01
N LYS A 898 23.68 -12.70 -1.85
CA LYS A 898 23.05 -13.94 -1.40
C LYS A 898 23.99 -14.78 -0.53
N SER A 899 25.27 -14.87 -0.89
CA SER A 899 26.25 -15.67 -0.14
C SER A 899 26.56 -15.02 1.21
N GLU A 900 27.01 -13.76 1.22
CA GLU A 900 27.35 -13.03 2.44
C GLU A 900 26.11 -12.86 3.33
N GLY A 901 24.95 -12.55 2.75
CA GLY A 901 23.71 -12.43 3.50
C GLY A 901 23.22 -13.74 4.13
N TYR A 902 23.59 -14.89 3.57
CA TYR A 902 23.27 -16.20 4.16
C TYR A 902 24.19 -16.51 5.35
N GLU A 903 25.47 -16.19 5.28
CA GLU A 903 26.40 -16.33 6.40
C GLU A 903 25.97 -15.45 7.58
N LEU A 904 25.67 -14.17 7.34
CA LEU A 904 25.13 -13.26 8.37
C LEU A 904 23.86 -13.82 9.04
N PHE A 905 23.00 -14.46 8.24
CA PHE A 905 21.79 -15.10 8.76
C PHE A 905 22.10 -16.32 9.64
N LEU A 906 23.08 -17.15 9.29
CA LEU A 906 23.51 -18.28 10.12
C LEU A 906 24.15 -17.81 11.42
N ASP A 907 24.95 -16.76 11.37
CA ASP A 907 25.57 -16.13 12.55
C ASP A 907 24.50 -15.58 13.49
N MET A 908 23.53 -14.84 12.94
CA MET A 908 22.37 -14.33 13.69
C MET A 908 21.59 -15.47 14.34
N MET A 909 21.27 -16.54 13.61
CA MET A 909 20.55 -17.69 14.15
C MET A 909 21.33 -18.36 15.29
N THR A 910 22.65 -18.49 15.15
CA THR A 910 23.54 -19.05 16.18
C THR A 910 23.57 -18.15 17.43
N ALA A 911 23.66 -16.83 17.23
CA ALA A 911 23.60 -15.85 18.31
C ALA A 911 22.26 -15.88 19.06
N ILE A 912 21.13 -16.04 18.35
CA ILE A 912 19.79 -16.19 18.97
C ILE A 912 19.81 -17.39 19.92
N ARG A 913 20.24 -18.57 19.46
CA ARG A 913 20.27 -19.78 20.31
C ARG A 913 21.10 -19.56 21.57
N ARG A 914 22.34 -19.07 21.41
CA ARG A 914 23.30 -18.86 22.50
C ARG A 914 22.78 -17.85 23.51
N ASN A 915 22.26 -16.71 23.04
CA ASN A 915 21.76 -15.65 23.92
C ASN A 915 20.50 -16.06 24.68
N VAL A 916 19.61 -16.85 24.05
CA VAL A 916 18.42 -17.39 24.73
C VAL A 916 18.83 -18.30 25.88
N VAL A 917 19.75 -19.25 25.63
CA VAL A 917 20.24 -20.18 26.66
C VAL A 917 20.89 -19.41 27.80
N TYR A 918 21.82 -18.50 27.48
CA TYR A 918 22.49 -17.67 28.46
C TYR A 918 21.50 -16.86 29.32
N SER A 919 20.61 -16.10 28.67
CA SER A 919 19.63 -15.24 29.35
C SER A 919 18.70 -16.03 30.27
N LEU A 920 18.28 -17.23 29.83
CA LEU A 920 17.39 -18.08 30.60
C LEU A 920 18.05 -18.65 31.85
N PHE A 921 19.32 -19.08 31.77
CA PHE A 921 20.05 -19.54 32.96
C PHE A 921 20.36 -18.38 33.90
N GLN A 922 20.73 -17.20 33.40
CA GLN A 922 20.97 -16.02 34.23
C GLN A 922 19.69 -15.41 34.83
N PHE A 923 18.51 -15.80 34.35
CA PHE A 923 17.23 -15.27 34.84
C PHE A 923 17.01 -15.56 36.33
N GLN A 924 16.86 -14.51 37.13
CA GLN A 924 16.51 -14.58 38.55
C GLN A 924 15.24 -13.74 38.79
N PRO A 925 14.06 -14.37 38.98
CA PRO A 925 12.83 -13.63 39.20
C PRO A 925 12.84 -12.98 40.59
N GLN A 926 12.55 -11.68 40.65
CA GLN A 926 12.31 -10.99 41.92
C GLN A 926 10.80 -10.92 42.18
N MET A 927 10.34 -11.36 43.36
CA MET A 927 8.95 -11.14 43.76
C MET A 927 8.73 -9.65 43.98
N GLN A 928 7.91 -9.03 43.12
CA GLN A 928 7.42 -7.69 43.37
C GLN A 928 6.49 -7.76 44.59
N GLN A 929 6.95 -7.28 45.76
CA GLN A 929 6.09 -7.15 46.93
C GLN A 929 4.93 -6.22 46.56
N ALA A 930 3.74 -6.78 46.44
CA ALA A 930 2.53 -6.02 46.17
C ALA A 930 2.43 -4.85 47.18
N GLN A 931 2.22 -3.64 46.66
CA GLN A 931 1.94 -2.43 47.42
C GLN A 931 0.66 -2.61 48.26
N ALA A 932 0.80 -3.23 49.43
CA ALA A 932 -0.23 -3.32 50.46
C ALA A 932 -0.27 -2.06 51.34
N ALA A 933 0.09 -0.89 50.81
CA ALA A 933 0.25 0.35 51.57
C ALA A 933 -0.64 1.53 51.12
N VAL A 934 -1.74 1.26 50.39
CA VAL A 934 -2.73 2.31 50.00
C VAL A 934 -4.15 2.01 50.50
N ALA A 935 -4.28 1.23 51.58
CA ALA A 935 -5.57 1.04 52.28
C ALA A 935 -5.59 1.60 53.72
N GLU A 936 -4.52 2.26 54.16
CA GLU A 936 -4.49 3.04 55.40
C GLU A 936 -3.88 4.43 55.14
N ARG A 937 -4.65 5.31 54.49
CA ARG A 937 -4.58 6.77 54.71
C ARG A 937 -5.78 7.49 54.12
#